data_AF-A0A0C2A4H2-F1
#
_entry.id   AF-A0A0C2A4H2-F1
#
_cell.length_a   1.000
_cell.length_b   1.000
_cell.length_c   1.000
_cell.angle_alpha   90.00
_cell.angle_beta   90.00
_cell.angle_gamma   90.00
#
_symmetry.space_group_name_H-M   'P 1'
#
loop_
_entity.id
_entity.type
_entity.pdbx_description
1 polymer ?
#
loop_
_entity_poly.entity_id
_entity_poly.type
_entity_poly.pdbx_seq_one_letter_code
_entity_poly.pdbx_strand_id
1 'polypeptide(L)'
;MHTENDDHPEPKDVDGAPAAWVGAAGVSGDHVIENERAPRLHRTLMVLGPLGVALAIVLSLWSMSRKLEHSVNIQVETKWAAGEQLAVRTQIVNADLAPLAGNSGVYAQFEDADGITHELGALELVGPGLSQGVISVPAQAPGAGQLVLRYSIDSGESFEERVPVEIVAQRGAGAGRQVVSENMLQWADDTDPQPEGVRVDLRPDGRLLAGFDNRLFVRVTDPSGLPWAPKGAAAKIQVLLVSGEFGDAVGTLDRPPVLYEGPLDALGLASFHGVLSSDVVRFEVRLIGETEIAQAKADQAAAAAQAAAEAAAASSDGQPPTTNDDPSAAPPAPAQVPAELLPGEGPPSADTRYLSGPKRRLRFVSHAGTVRITATTDFAHPGDTIGIAVEALSARKDVFVDVHGPGGAWLDTMTPPLHVPQERDWTVPEQLAGAATDAPFIQFEAYQSMLRPEDSSAIARVQIAPQGAQRSASLMPLIKRQREQLSLPRVDREFEIGRERAYLTHVETQLSAKALSADTITLARAFLIGSLEAVVHGPPQSLNTRGREEQTLATFKRNWTVGIRWFLLGGGALFIVVMSTLVWRNQRQLEAQTSVALGLVAGGPSPLDEEMYEDQSRAILQARRQMLARGVLTVVFMVATLLLTVAMLESLVWEY
;
A
#
# COMPACT_ATOMS: atom_id res chain seq x y z
N MET A 1 -37.18 -99.38 -40.21
CA MET A 1 -38.24 -98.35 -40.10
C MET A 1 -38.38 -97.69 -41.46
N HIS A 2 -39.62 -97.58 -41.94
CA HIS A 2 -40.14 -96.88 -43.13
C HIS A 2 -39.23 -96.55 -44.33
N THR A 3 -39.43 -97.35 -45.38
CA THR A 3 -39.90 -96.98 -46.75
C THR A 3 -40.06 -95.49 -47.11
N GLU A 4 -39.68 -95.13 -48.34
CA GLU A 4 -40.49 -94.80 -49.56
C GLU A 4 -39.57 -94.04 -50.56
N ASN A 5 -39.40 -94.44 -51.84
CA ASN A 5 -40.24 -94.18 -53.03
C ASN A 5 -40.48 -92.67 -53.31
N ASP A 6 -40.49 -92.14 -54.54
CA ASP A 6 -40.20 -92.68 -55.88
C ASP A 6 -39.97 -91.49 -56.87
N ASP A 7 -39.41 -91.77 -58.05
CA ASP A 7 -39.53 -91.07 -59.36
C ASP A 7 -39.32 -89.53 -59.61
N HIS A 8 -38.92 -89.25 -60.86
CA HIS A 8 -38.86 -87.96 -61.59
C HIS A 8 -40.23 -87.25 -61.75
N PRO A 9 -40.36 -85.95 -62.21
CA PRO A 9 -39.44 -85.18 -63.07
C PRO A 9 -39.28 -83.66 -62.74
N GLU A 10 -38.55 -82.92 -63.59
CA GLU A 10 -38.68 -81.45 -63.69
C GLU A 10 -40.10 -81.04 -64.14
N PRO A 11 -40.57 -79.86 -63.69
CA PRO A 11 -41.09 -78.90 -64.65
C PRO A 11 -40.51 -77.48 -64.46
N LYS A 12 -40.45 -76.75 -65.57
CA LYS A 12 -40.19 -75.30 -65.61
C LYS A 12 -41.33 -74.56 -64.91
N ASP A 13 -41.03 -73.38 -64.36
CA ASP A 13 -41.91 -72.24 -64.61
C ASP A 13 -41.13 -70.95 -64.84
N VAL A 14 -41.79 -70.06 -65.60
CA VAL A 14 -41.28 -68.74 -66.00
C VAL A 14 -41.87 -67.71 -65.06
N ASP A 15 -41.07 -66.79 -64.53
CA ASP A 15 -41.57 -65.43 -64.35
C ASP A 15 -40.46 -64.36 -64.28
N GLY A 16 -40.81 -63.16 -64.74
CA GLY A 16 -39.85 -62.09 -65.01
C GLY A 16 -39.32 -61.40 -63.76
N ALA A 17 -37.99 -61.37 -63.59
CA ALA A 17 -37.34 -60.49 -62.63
C ALA A 17 -37.29 -59.04 -63.16
N PRO A 18 -37.92 -58.05 -62.49
CA PRO A 18 -37.78 -56.66 -62.88
C PRO A 18 -36.40 -56.11 -62.49
N ALA A 19 -35.71 -55.57 -63.50
CA ALA A 19 -34.68 -54.53 -63.40
C ALA A 19 -33.55 -54.67 -62.35
N ALA A 20 -32.42 -55.25 -62.78
CA ALA A 20 -31.10 -55.08 -62.14
C ALA A 20 -30.55 -53.62 -62.20
N TRP A 21 -31.35 -52.64 -62.63
CA TRP A 21 -30.94 -51.25 -62.86
C TRP A 21 -30.78 -50.42 -61.59
N VAL A 22 -31.36 -50.83 -60.46
CA VAL A 22 -31.20 -50.12 -59.17
C VAL A 22 -29.73 -50.17 -58.69
N GLY A 23 -28.99 -51.23 -59.03
CA GLY A 23 -27.54 -51.31 -58.79
C GLY A 23 -26.71 -50.41 -59.70
N ALA A 24 -27.15 -50.20 -60.96
CA ALA A 24 -26.46 -49.36 -61.93
C ALA A 24 -26.57 -47.85 -61.64
N ALA A 25 -27.57 -47.43 -60.85
CA ALA A 25 -27.81 -46.04 -60.50
C ALA A 25 -26.87 -45.47 -59.41
N GLY A 26 -25.97 -46.28 -58.82
CA GLY A 26 -24.96 -45.81 -57.86
C GLY A 26 -25.51 -45.28 -56.52
N VAL A 27 -26.70 -45.74 -56.12
CA VAL A 27 -27.39 -45.26 -54.90
C VAL A 27 -27.04 -46.07 -53.64
N SER A 28 -26.57 -47.32 -53.77
CA SER A 28 -25.92 -48.09 -52.70
C SER A 28 -24.40 -48.11 -52.90
N GLY A 29 -23.64 -47.71 -51.89
CA GLY A 29 -22.20 -47.43 -51.99
C GLY A 29 -21.27 -48.64 -51.99
N ASP A 30 -21.79 -49.87 -52.15
CA ASP A 30 -21.12 -51.07 -51.65
C ASP A 30 -20.38 -51.94 -52.68
N HIS A 31 -20.58 -51.76 -54.00
CA HIS A 31 -20.05 -52.70 -55.03
C HIS A 31 -19.23 -52.07 -56.18
N VAL A 32 -18.45 -51.01 -55.92
CA VAL A 32 -17.41 -50.52 -56.87
C VAL A 32 -16.08 -50.18 -56.16
N ILE A 33 -15.69 -50.94 -55.12
CA ILE A 33 -14.35 -50.83 -54.50
C ILE A 33 -13.72 -52.21 -54.30
N GLU A 34 -13.66 -53.01 -55.36
CA GLU A 34 -12.70 -54.11 -55.44
C GLU A 34 -11.44 -53.63 -56.19
N ASN A 35 -10.30 -53.62 -55.47
CA ASN A 35 -8.91 -53.48 -55.95
C ASN A 35 -8.27 -52.12 -56.29
N GLU A 36 -8.93 -50.96 -56.13
CA GLU A 36 -8.18 -49.68 -56.10
C GLU A 36 -8.00 -49.13 -54.68
N ARG A 37 -6.76 -49.24 -54.16
CA ARG A 37 -6.34 -48.59 -52.91
C ARG A 37 -6.59 -47.08 -53.03
N ALA A 38 -7.38 -46.53 -52.11
CA ALA A 38 -7.59 -45.08 -51.99
C ALA A 38 -6.24 -44.33 -52.14
N PRO A 39 -6.15 -43.34 -53.05
CA PRO A 39 -4.86 -42.80 -53.48
C PRO A 39 -4.08 -42.31 -52.28
N ARG A 40 -2.79 -42.69 -52.18
CA ARG A 40 -1.94 -42.50 -50.98
C ARG A 40 -2.09 -41.11 -50.34
N LEU A 41 -2.19 -40.09 -51.20
CA LEU A 41 -2.38 -38.67 -50.91
C LEU A 41 -3.63 -38.37 -50.03
N HIS A 42 -4.76 -39.04 -50.26
CA HIS A 42 -5.97 -38.91 -49.45
C HIS A 42 -5.77 -39.46 -48.03
N ARG A 43 -5.03 -40.59 -47.91
CA ARG A 43 -4.71 -41.20 -46.62
C ARG A 43 -3.73 -40.34 -45.81
N THR A 44 -2.76 -39.69 -46.45
CA THR A 44 -1.89 -38.70 -45.78
C THR A 44 -2.69 -37.49 -45.31
N LEU A 45 -3.61 -36.96 -46.13
CA LEU A 45 -4.45 -35.82 -45.75
C LEU A 45 -5.37 -36.12 -44.56
N MET A 46 -6.00 -37.30 -44.52
CA MET A 46 -6.81 -37.74 -43.36
C MET A 46 -6.02 -37.82 -42.05
N VAL A 47 -4.70 -38.05 -42.10
CA VAL A 47 -3.84 -38.10 -40.89
C VAL A 47 -3.27 -36.71 -40.55
N LEU A 48 -2.84 -35.94 -41.57
CA LEU A 48 -2.23 -34.63 -41.39
C LEU A 48 -3.16 -33.58 -40.77
N GLY A 49 -4.46 -33.60 -41.12
CA GLY A 49 -5.44 -32.67 -40.56
C GLY A 49 -5.57 -32.79 -39.03
N PRO A 50 -5.97 -33.97 -38.50
CA PRO A 50 -6.04 -34.21 -37.06
C PRO A 50 -4.71 -34.03 -36.33
N LEU A 51 -3.58 -34.43 -36.95
CA LEU A 51 -2.25 -34.23 -36.38
C LEU A 51 -1.89 -32.74 -36.23
N GLY A 52 -2.23 -31.91 -37.22
CA GLY A 52 -2.03 -30.47 -37.17
C GLY A 52 -2.87 -29.79 -36.08
N VAL A 53 -4.13 -30.22 -35.90
CA VAL A 53 -4.99 -29.73 -34.81
C VAL A 53 -4.44 -30.18 -33.44
N ALA A 54 -4.03 -31.44 -33.29
CA ALA A 54 -3.42 -31.93 -32.06
C ALA A 54 -2.13 -31.18 -31.70
N LEU A 55 -1.28 -30.90 -32.70
CA LEU A 55 -0.08 -30.08 -32.52
C LEU A 55 -0.43 -28.65 -32.08
N ALA A 56 -1.44 -28.01 -32.70
CA ALA A 56 -1.90 -26.69 -32.31
C ALA A 56 -2.44 -26.66 -30.86
N ILE A 57 -3.17 -27.70 -30.43
CA ILE A 57 -3.64 -27.83 -29.04
C ILE A 57 -2.47 -27.97 -28.07
N VAL A 58 -1.53 -28.88 -28.32
CA VAL A 58 -0.36 -29.09 -27.44
C VAL A 58 0.49 -27.82 -27.34
N LEU A 59 0.72 -27.14 -28.46
CA LEU A 59 1.48 -25.89 -28.47
C LEU A 59 0.73 -24.73 -27.81
N SER A 60 -0.61 -24.65 -27.92
CA SER A 60 -1.42 -23.71 -27.13
C SER A 60 -1.33 -23.97 -25.64
N LEU A 61 -1.38 -25.23 -25.21
CA LEU A 61 -1.23 -25.58 -23.79
C LEU A 61 0.17 -25.22 -23.27
N TRP A 62 1.21 -25.34 -24.10
CA TRP A 62 2.56 -24.85 -23.77
C TRP A 62 2.63 -23.31 -23.72
N SER A 63 1.95 -22.59 -24.61
CA SER A 63 1.85 -21.13 -24.51
C SER A 63 1.03 -20.66 -23.31
N MET A 64 0.02 -21.45 -22.89
CA MET A 64 -0.79 -21.20 -21.70
C MET A 64 0.03 -21.45 -20.42
N SER A 65 0.95 -22.41 -20.41
CA SER A 65 1.80 -22.69 -19.24
C SER A 65 2.85 -21.61 -18.98
N ARG A 66 3.08 -20.68 -19.92
CA ARG A 66 3.90 -19.48 -19.69
C ARG A 66 3.18 -18.51 -18.77
N LYS A 67 3.76 -18.30 -17.60
CA LYS A 67 3.32 -17.33 -16.58
C LYS A 67 4.44 -16.32 -16.33
N LEU A 68 4.11 -15.25 -15.61
CA LEU A 68 5.11 -14.34 -15.05
C LEU A 68 5.79 -15.08 -13.88
N GLU A 69 7.06 -15.44 -14.03
CA GLU A 69 7.77 -16.26 -13.06
C GLU A 69 8.19 -15.41 -11.84
N HIS A 70 8.77 -14.23 -12.10
CA HIS A 70 9.12 -13.25 -11.09
C HIS A 70 8.95 -11.82 -11.61
N SER A 71 8.88 -10.86 -10.69
CA SER A 71 8.98 -9.42 -10.94
C SER A 71 9.68 -8.76 -9.76
N VAL A 72 10.32 -7.62 -9.99
CA VAL A 72 11.23 -6.99 -9.02
C VAL A 72 10.83 -5.55 -8.77
N ASN A 73 10.87 -5.16 -7.50
CA ASN A 73 10.74 -3.80 -7.03
C ASN A 73 12.07 -3.36 -6.41
N ILE A 74 12.69 -2.30 -6.94
CA ILE A 74 13.97 -1.76 -6.45
C ILE A 74 13.74 -0.36 -5.89
N GLN A 75 14.10 -0.20 -4.62
CA GLN A 75 14.11 1.06 -3.91
C GLN A 75 15.56 1.51 -3.73
N VAL A 76 15.89 2.68 -4.27
CA VAL A 76 17.18 3.37 -4.11
C VAL A 76 17.02 4.81 -4.59
N GLU A 77 17.80 5.71 -4.03
CA GLU A 77 17.93 7.08 -4.53
C GLU A 77 18.52 7.08 -5.94
N THR A 78 18.05 7.96 -6.84
CA THR A 78 18.55 8.02 -8.23
C THR A 78 19.59 9.12 -8.47
N LYS A 79 19.84 9.98 -7.47
CA LYS A 79 20.87 11.04 -7.51
C LYS A 79 21.85 10.87 -6.37
N TRP A 80 23.11 10.61 -6.68
CA TRP A 80 24.12 10.19 -5.71
C TRP A 80 25.19 11.27 -5.53
N ALA A 81 25.63 11.55 -4.31
CA ALA A 81 26.83 12.34 -4.04
C ALA A 81 28.03 11.40 -3.86
N ALA A 82 29.16 11.72 -4.48
CA ALA A 82 30.35 10.90 -4.46
C ALA A 82 30.84 10.64 -3.02
N GLY A 83 31.05 9.37 -2.66
CA GLY A 83 31.51 8.96 -1.33
C GLY A 83 30.45 8.92 -0.22
N GLU A 84 29.18 9.21 -0.50
CA GLU A 84 28.10 9.04 0.48
C GLU A 84 27.69 7.56 0.65
N GLN A 85 26.97 7.26 1.72
CA GLN A 85 26.31 5.96 1.92
C GLN A 85 24.81 6.06 1.63
N LEU A 86 24.25 5.04 0.96
CA LEU A 86 22.84 4.97 0.60
C LEU A 86 22.25 3.61 0.88
N ALA A 87 21.01 3.61 1.38
CA ALA A 87 20.23 2.39 1.51
C ALA A 87 19.72 1.93 0.14
N VAL A 88 19.72 0.61 -0.03
CA VAL A 88 19.14 -0.11 -1.17
C VAL A 88 18.25 -1.20 -0.62
N ARG A 89 17.05 -1.36 -1.18
CA ARG A 89 16.18 -2.52 -0.95
C ARG A 89 15.67 -3.03 -2.27
N THR A 90 15.61 -4.35 -2.40
CA THR A 90 14.98 -5.02 -3.53
C THR A 90 14.07 -6.13 -3.05
N GLN A 91 12.90 -6.25 -3.68
CA GLN A 91 11.96 -7.34 -3.43
C GLN A 91 11.63 -8.07 -4.73
N ILE A 92 11.81 -9.38 -4.72
CA ILE A 92 11.39 -10.31 -5.77
C ILE A 92 10.03 -10.89 -5.37
N VAL A 93 9.03 -10.71 -6.22
CA VAL A 93 7.67 -11.24 -6.02
C VAL A 93 7.24 -12.09 -7.22
N ASN A 94 6.44 -13.12 -6.96
CA ASN A 94 5.97 -14.06 -7.96
C ASN A 94 4.74 -13.52 -8.76
N ALA A 95 4.14 -14.38 -9.60
CA ALA A 95 2.89 -14.10 -10.32
C ALA A 95 1.79 -13.49 -9.43
N ASP A 96 1.61 -14.03 -8.22
CA ASP A 96 0.54 -13.71 -7.27
C ASP A 96 0.87 -12.51 -6.35
N LEU A 97 1.98 -11.80 -6.62
CA LEU A 97 2.54 -10.74 -5.77
C LEU A 97 2.97 -11.22 -4.36
N ALA A 98 3.08 -12.53 -4.15
CA ALA A 98 3.70 -13.09 -2.96
C ALA A 98 5.23 -12.99 -3.05
N PRO A 99 5.94 -12.75 -1.94
CA PRO A 99 7.41 -12.75 -1.95
C PRO A 99 7.95 -14.11 -2.39
N LEU A 100 9.04 -14.12 -3.17
CA LEU A 100 9.61 -15.36 -3.69
C LEU A 100 10.12 -16.27 -2.56
N ALA A 101 9.61 -17.50 -2.48
CA ALA A 101 10.02 -18.47 -1.48
C ALA A 101 11.31 -19.18 -1.91
N GLY A 102 12.41 -18.87 -1.23
CA GLY A 102 13.75 -19.42 -1.48
C GLY A 102 14.83 -18.46 -1.03
N ASN A 103 16.10 -18.88 -1.06
CA ASN A 103 17.22 -17.97 -0.96
C ASN A 103 17.42 -17.27 -2.30
N SER A 104 17.68 -15.96 -2.23
CA SER A 104 18.14 -15.15 -3.34
C SER A 104 19.40 -14.41 -2.93
N GLY A 105 20.51 -14.67 -3.60
CA GLY A 105 21.67 -13.78 -3.54
C GLY A 105 21.38 -12.55 -4.39
N VAL A 106 21.60 -11.35 -3.84
CA VAL A 106 21.62 -10.11 -4.63
C VAL A 106 22.95 -9.41 -4.44
N TYR A 107 23.53 -8.99 -5.56
CA TYR A 107 24.84 -8.35 -5.61
C TYR A 107 24.79 -7.07 -6.43
N ALA A 108 25.27 -5.97 -5.84
CA ALA A 108 25.15 -4.63 -6.37
C ALA A 108 26.47 -4.13 -6.99
N GLN A 109 26.35 -3.50 -8.15
CA GLN A 109 27.45 -2.88 -8.89
C GLN A 109 27.02 -1.52 -9.44
N PHE A 110 27.96 -0.60 -9.63
CA PHE A 110 27.76 0.64 -10.36
C PHE A 110 28.52 0.58 -11.68
N GLU A 111 27.83 0.82 -12.80
CA GLU A 111 28.43 0.94 -14.14
C GLU A 111 28.44 2.43 -14.52
N ASP A 112 29.61 2.99 -14.78
CA ASP A 112 29.74 4.41 -15.14
C ASP A 112 29.47 4.68 -16.63
N ALA A 113 29.55 5.95 -17.04
CA ALA A 113 29.30 6.36 -18.43
C ALA A 113 30.30 5.78 -19.45
N ASP A 114 31.50 5.37 -19.01
CA ASP A 114 32.52 4.73 -19.84
C ASP A 114 32.39 3.20 -19.85
N GLY A 115 31.42 2.64 -19.12
CA GLY A 115 31.17 1.20 -18.99
C GLY A 115 32.05 0.51 -17.96
N ILE A 116 32.72 1.25 -17.07
CA ILE A 116 33.57 0.70 -16.01
C ILE A 116 32.68 0.28 -14.85
N THR A 117 32.83 -0.98 -14.43
CA THR A 117 32.10 -1.56 -13.30
C THR A 117 32.83 -1.33 -11.98
N HIS A 118 32.10 -0.82 -10.99
CA HIS A 118 32.54 -0.64 -9.61
C HIS A 118 31.72 -1.56 -8.70
N GLU A 119 32.43 -2.37 -7.89
CA GLU A 119 31.81 -3.30 -6.94
C GLU A 119 31.23 -2.55 -5.74
N LEU A 120 29.92 -2.70 -5.47
CA LEU A 120 29.27 -2.10 -4.31
C LEU A 120 29.03 -3.10 -3.17
N GLY A 121 28.94 -4.40 -3.49
CA GLY A 121 28.86 -5.49 -2.52
C GLY A 121 27.56 -6.31 -2.59
N ALA A 122 27.46 -7.31 -1.72
CA ALA A 122 26.25 -8.12 -1.59
C ALA A 122 25.21 -7.41 -0.69
N LEU A 123 23.92 -7.54 -1.02
CA LEU A 123 22.83 -7.14 -0.13
C LEU A 123 22.48 -8.30 0.81
N GLU A 124 22.10 -7.98 2.04
CA GLU A 124 21.68 -8.98 3.03
C GLU A 124 20.28 -9.50 2.70
N LEU A 125 20.09 -10.83 2.72
CA LEU A 125 18.78 -11.45 2.60
C LEU A 125 18.06 -11.40 3.95
N VAL A 126 17.08 -10.51 4.08
CA VAL A 126 16.40 -10.22 5.36
C VAL A 126 15.00 -10.84 5.45
N GLY A 127 14.49 -11.38 4.36
CA GLY A 127 13.21 -12.10 4.30
C GLY A 127 13.02 -12.81 2.96
N PRO A 128 11.94 -13.58 2.77
CA PRO A 128 11.68 -14.30 1.52
C PRO A 128 11.65 -13.34 0.32
N GLY A 129 12.56 -13.55 -0.64
CA GLY A 129 12.73 -12.71 -1.83
C GLY A 129 13.08 -11.24 -1.53
N LEU A 130 13.48 -10.89 -0.30
CA LEU A 130 13.70 -9.52 0.15
C LEU A 130 15.15 -9.34 0.59
N SER A 131 15.89 -8.51 -0.14
CA SER A 131 17.26 -8.14 0.20
C SER A 131 17.39 -6.64 0.41
N GLN A 132 18.18 -6.24 1.41
CA GLN A 132 18.49 -4.83 1.68
C GLN A 132 19.91 -4.65 2.21
N GLY A 133 20.40 -3.42 2.19
CA GLY A 133 21.71 -3.07 2.74
C GLY A 133 22.07 -1.62 2.43
N VAL A 134 23.31 -1.26 2.77
CA VAL A 134 23.86 0.08 2.51
C VAL A 134 25.03 -0.06 1.53
N ILE A 135 24.97 0.70 0.43
CA ILE A 135 26.06 0.82 -0.55
C ILE A 135 26.88 2.08 -0.25
N SER A 136 28.18 2.04 -0.55
CA SER A 136 29.03 3.24 -0.58
C SER A 136 29.16 3.73 -2.02
N VAL A 137 28.76 4.97 -2.29
CA VAL A 137 28.82 5.56 -3.63
C VAL A 137 30.29 5.77 -4.04
N PRO A 138 30.72 5.27 -5.21
CA PRO A 138 32.08 5.46 -5.69
C PRO A 138 32.50 6.95 -5.75
N ALA A 139 33.78 7.23 -5.47
CA ALA A 139 34.36 8.57 -5.53
C ALA A 139 34.62 9.04 -6.98
N GLN A 140 33.56 9.04 -7.79
CA GLN A 140 33.58 9.36 -9.22
C GLN A 140 33.20 10.82 -9.50
N ALA A 141 33.55 11.31 -10.69
CA ALA A 141 33.11 12.62 -11.16
C ALA A 141 31.58 12.65 -11.40
N PRO A 142 30.92 13.82 -11.31
CA PRO A 142 29.51 13.94 -11.63
C PRO A 142 29.18 13.51 -13.07
N GLY A 143 28.15 12.69 -13.24
CA GLY A 143 27.80 12.07 -14.51
C GLY A 143 26.71 11.01 -14.37
N ALA A 144 26.17 10.54 -15.50
CA ALA A 144 25.19 9.46 -15.53
C ALA A 144 25.89 8.08 -15.38
N GLY A 145 25.17 7.12 -14.83
CA GLY A 145 25.58 5.72 -14.75
C GLY A 145 24.37 4.81 -14.45
N GLN A 146 24.64 3.57 -14.06
CA GLN A 146 23.61 2.58 -13.73
C GLN A 146 23.97 1.81 -12.46
N LEU A 147 23.02 1.69 -11.53
CA LEU A 147 23.05 0.63 -10.53
C LEU A 147 22.62 -0.67 -11.21
N VAL A 148 23.50 -1.66 -11.24
CA VAL A 148 23.23 -3.02 -11.72
C VAL A 148 23.04 -3.92 -10.50
N LEU A 149 21.85 -4.51 -10.36
CA LEU A 149 21.57 -5.54 -9.36
C LEU A 149 21.55 -6.90 -10.05
N ARG A 150 22.46 -7.77 -9.62
CA ARG A 150 22.58 -9.17 -10.07
C ARG A 150 21.85 -10.07 -9.10
N TYR A 151 20.93 -10.88 -9.61
CA TYR A 151 20.13 -11.81 -8.83
C TYR A 151 20.57 -13.25 -9.13
N SER A 152 20.71 -14.06 -8.09
CA SER A 152 20.91 -15.51 -8.19
C SER A 152 19.90 -16.23 -7.31
N ILE A 153 19.00 -17.02 -7.90
CA ILE A 153 17.93 -17.74 -7.20
C ILE A 153 18.33 -19.23 -7.06
N ASP A 154 17.88 -19.89 -5.98
CA ASP A 154 18.06 -21.34 -5.74
C ASP A 154 17.67 -22.27 -6.92
N SER A 155 16.88 -21.80 -7.89
CA SER A 155 16.57 -22.51 -9.14
C SER A 155 17.78 -22.70 -10.06
N GLY A 156 18.89 -22.01 -9.80
CA GLY A 156 20.05 -21.90 -10.68
C GLY A 156 19.89 -20.83 -11.76
N GLU A 157 18.78 -20.08 -11.75
CA GLU A 157 18.56 -18.94 -12.63
C GLU A 157 19.26 -17.68 -12.08
N SER A 158 19.82 -16.89 -13.00
CA SER A 158 20.40 -15.59 -12.69
C SER A 158 20.00 -14.55 -13.73
N PHE A 159 19.63 -13.36 -13.26
CA PHE A 159 19.24 -12.23 -14.11
C PHE A 159 19.79 -10.91 -13.55
N GLU A 160 19.75 -9.85 -14.34
CA GLU A 160 20.18 -8.51 -13.95
C GLU A 160 19.03 -7.50 -14.10
N GLU A 161 18.93 -6.56 -13.17
CA GLU A 161 18.15 -5.34 -13.35
C GLU A 161 19.03 -4.10 -13.28
N ARG A 162 18.65 -3.07 -14.04
CA ARG A 162 19.45 -1.86 -14.24
C ARG A 162 18.61 -0.63 -13.92
N VAL A 163 19.06 0.14 -12.93
CA VAL A 163 18.45 1.39 -12.50
C VAL A 163 19.34 2.55 -12.95
N PRO A 164 18.85 3.48 -13.80
CA PRO A 164 19.60 4.69 -14.15
C PRO A 164 19.82 5.58 -12.92
N VAL A 165 21.06 6.03 -12.73
CA VAL A 165 21.45 6.91 -11.62
C VAL A 165 22.37 8.05 -12.10
N GLU A 166 22.42 9.15 -11.36
CA GLU A 166 23.20 10.35 -11.67
C GLU A 166 24.09 10.69 -10.46
N ILE A 167 25.42 10.62 -10.62
CA ILE A 167 26.35 11.18 -9.63
C ILE A 167 26.36 12.70 -9.80
N VAL A 168 26.18 13.43 -8.70
CA VAL A 168 26.10 14.89 -8.62
C VAL A 168 27.12 15.43 -7.61
N ALA A 169 27.57 16.67 -7.81
CA ALA A 169 28.52 17.31 -6.90
C ALA A 169 27.93 17.57 -5.49
N GLN A 170 26.62 17.82 -5.42
CA GLN A 170 25.87 17.95 -4.17
C GLN A 170 24.41 17.58 -4.45
N ARG A 171 23.80 16.78 -3.57
CA ARG A 171 22.36 16.48 -3.67
C ARG A 171 21.53 17.67 -3.18
N GLY A 172 20.47 18.01 -3.91
CA GLY A 172 19.44 18.94 -3.43
C GLY A 172 18.59 18.30 -2.32
N ALA A 173 17.82 19.12 -1.58
CA ALA A 173 16.86 18.60 -0.63
C ALA A 173 15.75 17.79 -1.34
N GLY A 174 15.49 16.57 -0.87
CA GLY A 174 14.46 15.69 -1.39
C GLY A 174 13.06 16.23 -1.11
N ALA A 175 12.18 16.12 -2.10
CA ALA A 175 10.79 16.52 -2.00
C ALA A 175 9.96 15.42 -1.29
N GLY A 176 10.01 15.39 0.04
CA GLY A 176 9.09 14.55 0.82
C GLY A 176 7.63 15.01 0.69
N ARG A 177 6.68 14.07 0.81
CA ARG A 177 5.24 14.34 0.77
C ARG A 177 4.77 14.84 2.13
N GLN A 178 4.14 16.02 2.17
CA GLN A 178 3.35 16.41 3.34
C GLN A 178 2.10 15.52 3.39
N VAL A 179 2.03 14.65 4.40
CA VAL A 179 0.87 13.76 4.60
C VAL A 179 -0.04 14.38 5.65
N VAL A 180 -1.04 15.13 5.18
CA VAL A 180 -2.20 15.50 5.98
C VAL A 180 -3.15 14.31 6.00
N SER A 181 -3.74 13.97 7.15
CA SER A 181 -4.77 12.93 7.22
C SER A 181 -5.93 13.32 6.30
N GLU A 182 -6.22 12.54 5.26
CA GLU A 182 -7.29 12.84 4.28
C GLU A 182 -8.70 12.38 4.76
N ASN A 183 -8.86 12.08 6.05
CA ASN A 183 -10.06 11.43 6.60
C ASN A 183 -11.29 12.36 6.62
N MET A 184 -12.41 11.91 6.04
CA MET A 184 -13.70 12.61 5.98
C MET A 184 -14.31 12.97 7.35
N LEU A 185 -13.78 12.45 8.46
CA LEU A 185 -14.16 12.86 9.82
C LEU A 185 -13.64 14.27 10.24
N GLN A 186 -12.86 14.95 9.40
CA GLN A 186 -12.35 16.31 9.66
C GLN A 186 -13.35 17.45 9.39
N TRP A 187 -14.49 17.17 8.74
CA TRP A 187 -15.38 18.22 8.22
C TRP A 187 -16.27 18.88 9.29
N ALA A 188 -16.23 18.37 10.53
CA ALA A 188 -16.88 18.94 11.72
C ALA A 188 -15.83 19.18 12.82
N ASP A 189 -14.93 20.13 12.58
CA ASP A 189 -14.09 20.70 13.64
C ASP A 189 -14.96 21.59 14.54
N ASP A 190 -15.18 21.15 15.78
CA ASP A 190 -15.94 21.82 16.84
C ASP A 190 -15.02 22.38 17.94
N THR A 191 -13.75 22.64 17.61
CA THR A 191 -12.79 23.34 18.47
C THR A 191 -13.28 24.75 18.81
N ASP A 192 -13.22 25.11 20.10
CA ASP A 192 -13.60 26.44 20.60
C ASP A 192 -12.63 27.52 20.08
N PRO A 193 -13.12 28.75 19.84
CA PRO A 193 -12.27 29.89 19.51
C PRO A 193 -11.28 30.22 20.64
N GLN A 194 -10.21 30.94 20.32
CA GLN A 194 -9.25 31.40 21.34
C GLN A 194 -9.94 32.22 22.45
N PRO A 195 -9.58 32.02 23.74
CA PRO A 195 -10.06 32.87 24.82
C PRO A 195 -9.52 34.31 24.68
N GLU A 196 -10.23 35.28 25.26
CA GLU A 196 -9.78 36.68 25.27
C GLU A 196 -8.45 36.84 26.04
N GLY A 197 -7.54 37.67 25.53
CA GLY A 197 -6.28 38.00 26.20
C GLY A 197 -5.21 36.91 26.24
N VAL A 198 -5.50 35.69 25.76
CA VAL A 198 -4.57 34.55 25.73
C VAL A 198 -4.67 33.76 24.41
N ARG A 199 -3.71 32.86 24.21
CA ARG A 199 -3.67 31.90 23.10
C ARG A 199 -3.27 30.54 23.63
N VAL A 200 -4.07 29.53 23.36
CA VAL A 200 -3.92 28.18 23.90
C VAL A 200 -3.81 27.19 22.76
N ASP A 201 -2.60 26.70 22.51
CA ASP A 201 -2.33 25.68 21.51
C ASP A 201 -2.13 24.33 22.21
N LEU A 202 -2.78 23.28 21.71
CA LEU A 202 -2.51 21.88 22.07
C LEU A 202 -2.03 21.16 20.81
N ARG A 203 -0.88 20.49 20.86
CA ARG A 203 -0.28 19.81 19.70
C ARG A 203 0.27 18.43 20.07
N PRO A 204 0.04 17.37 19.28
CA PRO A 204 0.71 16.08 19.48
C PRO A 204 2.20 16.17 19.13
N ASP A 205 2.98 15.24 19.66
CA ASP A 205 4.34 14.97 19.20
C ASP A 205 4.30 14.20 17.87
N GLY A 206 4.46 14.92 16.76
CA GLY A 206 4.33 14.37 15.41
C GLY A 206 2.88 14.07 15.03
N ARG A 207 2.49 12.78 15.06
CA ARG A 207 1.12 12.32 14.75
C ARG A 207 0.46 11.74 15.99
N LEU A 208 -0.82 12.05 16.14
CA LEU A 208 -1.70 11.44 17.12
C LEU A 208 -2.20 10.08 16.59
N LEU A 209 -1.88 8.98 17.24
CA LEU A 209 -2.07 7.60 16.76
C LEU A 209 -2.91 6.77 17.73
N ALA A 210 -4.02 6.18 17.28
CA ALA A 210 -4.84 5.31 18.12
C ALA A 210 -4.14 3.97 18.42
N GLY A 211 -4.35 3.43 19.62
CA GLY A 211 -3.75 2.21 20.15
C GLY A 211 -2.32 2.35 20.70
N PHE A 212 -1.76 3.57 20.74
CA PHE A 212 -0.37 3.84 21.19
C PHE A 212 -0.32 4.94 22.25
N ASP A 213 0.79 5.00 22.99
CA ASP A 213 1.10 6.17 23.82
C ASP A 213 1.40 7.41 22.98
N ASN A 214 0.75 8.52 23.31
CA ASN A 214 0.87 9.78 22.61
C ASN A 214 1.27 10.89 23.58
N ARG A 215 2.40 11.53 23.30
CA ARG A 215 2.76 12.80 23.96
C ARG A 215 2.02 13.96 23.31
N LEU A 216 1.49 14.86 24.13
CA LEU A 216 0.94 16.14 23.70
C LEU A 216 1.62 17.30 24.46
N PHE A 217 1.74 18.43 23.79
CA PHE A 217 2.27 19.68 24.31
C PHE A 217 1.16 20.73 24.39
N VAL A 218 1.04 21.37 25.54
CA VAL A 218 0.27 22.61 25.70
C VAL A 218 1.25 23.78 25.59
N ARG A 219 0.93 24.77 24.77
CA ARG A 219 1.59 26.07 24.74
C ARG A 219 0.57 27.15 25.05
N VAL A 220 0.88 28.00 26.03
CA VAL A 220 0.09 29.20 26.32
C VAL A 220 0.93 30.46 26.09
N THR A 221 0.44 31.33 25.23
CA THR A 221 1.02 32.65 24.96
C THR A 221 0.00 33.76 25.12
N ASP A 222 0.46 35.00 25.19
CA ASP A 222 -0.39 36.16 24.95
C ASP A 222 -0.65 36.34 23.42
N PRO A 223 -1.54 37.25 23.00
CA PRO A 223 -1.80 37.52 21.59
C PRO A 223 -0.59 38.08 20.81
N SER A 224 0.48 38.52 21.50
CA SER A 224 1.72 38.96 20.86
C SER A 224 2.69 37.79 20.60
N GLY A 225 2.45 36.62 21.19
CA GLY A 225 3.29 35.42 21.07
C GLY A 225 4.32 35.26 22.18
N LEU A 226 4.26 36.07 23.25
CA LEU A 226 5.11 35.90 24.43
C LEU A 226 4.51 34.85 25.38
N PRO A 227 5.33 34.10 26.15
CA PRO A 227 4.84 33.16 27.16
C PRO A 227 3.84 33.81 28.13
N TRP A 228 2.70 33.16 28.38
CA TRP A 228 1.70 33.70 29.29
C TRP A 228 2.16 33.62 30.75
N ALA A 229 2.36 34.78 31.37
CA ALA A 229 2.75 34.91 32.76
C ALA A 229 1.72 35.77 33.52
N PRO A 230 0.83 35.18 34.35
CA PRO A 230 -0.18 35.94 35.08
C PRO A 230 0.44 36.73 36.24
N LYS A 231 -0.15 37.90 36.57
CA LYS A 231 0.47 38.88 37.47
C LYS A 231 0.51 38.43 38.95
N GLY A 232 1.62 37.83 39.34
CA GLY A 232 1.91 37.47 40.73
C GLY A 232 1.29 36.15 41.17
N ALA A 233 1.22 35.19 40.25
CA ALA A 233 1.10 33.76 40.53
C ALA A 233 1.95 32.99 39.52
N ALA A 234 2.28 31.74 39.80
CA ALA A 234 2.85 30.86 38.78
C ALA A 234 1.78 30.56 37.72
N ALA A 235 2.14 30.64 36.43
CA ALA A 235 1.28 30.15 35.36
C ALA A 235 1.05 28.65 35.55
N LYS A 236 -0.19 28.23 35.76
CA LYS A 236 -0.57 26.81 35.76
C LYS A 236 -1.72 26.56 34.81
N ILE A 237 -1.76 25.33 34.33
CA ILE A 237 -2.84 24.80 33.49
C ILE A 237 -3.41 23.52 34.11
N GLN A 238 -4.61 23.19 33.67
CA GLN A 238 -5.23 21.90 33.88
C GLN A 238 -5.80 21.41 32.54
N VAL A 239 -5.55 20.15 32.20
CA VAL A 239 -6.05 19.52 30.97
C VAL A 239 -7.05 18.44 31.36
N LEU A 240 -8.26 18.52 30.81
CA LEU A 240 -9.37 17.62 31.11
C LEU A 240 -9.80 16.86 29.85
N LEU A 241 -10.20 15.60 30.00
CA LEU A 241 -10.75 14.78 28.91
C LEU A 241 -12.27 14.93 28.85
N VAL A 242 -12.78 15.66 27.85
CA VAL A 242 -14.22 15.93 27.69
C VAL A 242 -14.96 14.77 27.05
N SER A 243 -14.33 14.10 26.07
CA SER A 243 -14.90 12.92 25.39
C SER A 243 -13.80 12.06 24.77
N GLY A 244 -14.06 10.75 24.68
CA GLY A 244 -13.12 9.75 24.18
C GLY A 244 -12.25 9.17 25.31
N GLU A 245 -11.27 8.35 24.96
CA GLU A 245 -10.45 7.59 25.90
C GLU A 245 -8.96 7.91 25.74
N PHE A 246 -8.28 8.24 26.83
CA PHE A 246 -6.87 8.63 26.84
C PHE A 246 -6.18 8.23 28.16
N GLY A 247 -5.11 7.44 28.06
CA GLY A 247 -4.56 6.69 29.21
C GLY A 247 -5.63 5.75 29.79
N ASP A 248 -5.68 5.65 31.11
CA ASP A 248 -6.72 4.89 31.83
C ASP A 248 -8.03 5.69 32.02
N ALA A 249 -8.16 6.87 31.39
CA ALA A 249 -9.27 7.80 31.61
C ALA A 249 -10.29 7.80 30.46
N VAL A 250 -11.58 7.85 30.83
CA VAL A 250 -12.72 7.96 29.91
C VAL A 250 -13.38 9.33 30.10
N GLY A 251 -13.49 10.10 29.02
CA GLY A 251 -14.04 11.45 29.03
C GLY A 251 -15.56 11.46 29.19
N THR A 252 -16.06 12.31 30.10
CA THR A 252 -17.49 12.57 30.27
C THR A 252 -17.75 14.07 30.33
N LEU A 253 -18.88 14.52 29.77
CA LEU A 253 -19.22 15.95 29.70
C LEU A 253 -19.46 16.57 31.09
N ASP A 254 -20.08 15.83 32.00
CA ASP A 254 -20.48 16.34 33.32
C ASP A 254 -19.34 16.32 34.34
N ARG A 255 -18.43 15.34 34.24
CA ARG A 255 -17.29 15.14 35.16
C ARG A 255 -16.05 14.70 34.38
N PRO A 256 -15.48 15.56 33.53
CA PRO A 256 -14.31 15.21 32.71
C PRO A 256 -13.09 14.97 33.62
N PRO A 257 -12.42 13.80 33.54
CA PRO A 257 -11.24 13.53 34.35
C PRO A 257 -10.08 14.44 33.97
N VAL A 258 -9.29 14.84 34.98
CA VAL A 258 -8.07 15.63 34.81
C VAL A 258 -6.95 14.69 34.38
N LEU A 259 -6.36 14.95 33.20
CA LEU A 259 -5.22 14.23 32.65
C LEU A 259 -3.87 14.83 33.08
N TYR A 260 -3.85 16.14 33.28
CA TYR A 260 -2.66 16.89 33.67
C TYR A 260 -3.05 18.10 34.50
N GLU A 261 -2.31 18.38 35.56
CA GLU A 261 -2.33 19.65 36.27
C GLU A 261 -0.89 20.02 36.65
N GLY A 262 -0.45 21.23 36.32
CA GLY A 262 0.93 21.61 36.52
C GLY A 262 1.26 23.03 36.08
N PRO A 263 2.47 23.51 36.45
CA PRO A 263 2.98 24.79 35.98
C PRO A 263 3.32 24.75 34.49
N LEU A 264 3.29 25.91 33.85
CA LEU A 264 4.01 26.14 32.59
C LEU A 264 5.47 26.49 32.88
N ASP A 265 6.36 26.15 31.95
CA ASP A 265 7.76 26.55 32.01
C ASP A 265 7.99 28.03 31.60
N ALA A 266 9.24 28.46 31.58
CA ALA A 266 9.63 29.83 31.19
C ALA A 266 9.28 30.20 29.73
N LEU A 267 8.90 29.23 28.90
CA LEU A 267 8.45 29.41 27.52
C LEU A 267 6.93 29.23 27.37
N GLY A 268 6.19 29.03 28.46
CA GLY A 268 4.75 28.82 28.42
C GLY A 268 4.37 27.40 27.96
N LEU A 269 5.28 26.44 28.07
CA LEU A 269 5.09 25.05 27.67
C LEU A 269 4.79 24.13 28.85
N ALA A 270 3.98 23.10 28.57
CA ALA A 270 3.85 21.89 29.38
C ALA A 270 3.64 20.69 28.45
N SER A 271 3.88 19.46 28.93
CA SER A 271 3.56 18.24 28.18
C SER A 271 3.02 17.13 29.06
N PHE A 272 2.10 16.34 28.51
CA PHE A 272 1.55 15.13 29.12
C PHE A 272 1.55 13.99 28.09
N HIS A 273 1.32 12.75 28.53
CA HIS A 273 1.26 11.57 27.67
C HIS A 273 0.13 10.63 28.12
N GLY A 274 -0.19 9.63 27.31
CA GLY A 274 -1.23 8.64 27.55
C GLY A 274 -1.61 7.87 26.28
N VAL A 275 -2.07 6.62 26.47
CA VAL A 275 -2.51 5.75 25.38
C VAL A 275 -3.82 6.25 24.79
N LEU A 276 -3.88 6.50 23.48
CA LEU A 276 -5.10 6.94 22.82
C LEU A 276 -5.96 5.74 22.39
N SER A 277 -7.07 5.48 23.07
CA SER A 277 -7.96 4.34 22.74
C SER A 277 -9.14 4.71 21.83
N SER A 278 -9.33 6.00 21.53
CA SER A 278 -10.43 6.51 20.70
C SER A 278 -9.98 7.22 19.42
N ASP A 279 -10.71 7.03 18.33
CA ASP A 279 -10.46 7.73 17.06
C ASP A 279 -10.78 9.23 17.10
N VAL A 280 -11.61 9.67 18.05
CA VAL A 280 -11.93 11.08 18.27
C VAL A 280 -11.84 11.36 19.76
N VAL A 281 -11.05 12.38 20.13
CA VAL A 281 -10.92 12.86 21.51
C VAL A 281 -11.15 14.37 21.58
N ARG A 282 -11.65 14.83 22.73
CA ARG A 282 -11.77 16.26 23.04
C ARG A 282 -11.10 16.56 24.36
N PHE A 283 -10.19 17.53 24.34
CA PHE A 283 -9.52 18.04 25.53
C PHE A 283 -10.05 19.44 25.86
N GLU A 284 -10.23 19.77 27.14
CA GLU A 284 -10.43 21.14 27.60
C GLU A 284 -9.16 21.57 28.35
N VAL A 285 -8.49 22.62 27.88
CA VAL A 285 -7.37 23.23 28.60
C VAL A 285 -7.91 24.43 29.36
N ARG A 286 -7.69 24.44 30.68
CA ARG A 286 -8.05 25.54 31.60
C ARG A 286 -6.82 26.18 32.20
N LEU A 287 -6.94 27.44 32.56
CA LEU A 287 -5.90 28.26 33.18
C LEU A 287 -6.39 28.78 34.54
N ILE A 288 -5.47 29.18 35.43
CA ILE A 288 -5.83 29.89 36.67
C ILE A 288 -6.43 31.26 36.31
N GLY A 289 -7.58 31.60 36.91
CA GLY A 289 -8.24 32.88 36.68
C GLY A 289 -7.61 34.04 37.45
N GLU A 290 -7.65 35.27 36.91
CA GLU A 290 -7.14 36.46 37.61
C GLU A 290 -7.82 36.70 38.97
N THR A 291 -9.10 36.33 39.08
CA THR A 291 -9.90 36.36 40.32
C THR A 291 -9.35 35.44 41.40
N GLU A 292 -8.86 34.24 41.05
CA GLU A 292 -8.26 33.29 41.99
C GLU A 292 -6.88 33.75 42.46
N ILE A 293 -6.15 34.51 41.64
CA ILE A 293 -4.88 35.14 42.02
C ILE A 293 -5.11 36.25 43.05
N ALA A 294 -6.22 36.99 42.93
CA ALA A 294 -6.65 37.94 43.95
C ALA A 294 -7.10 37.23 45.24
N GLN A 295 -7.87 36.14 45.11
CA GLN A 295 -8.33 35.34 46.26
C GLN A 295 -7.15 34.69 47.00
N ALA A 296 -6.23 34.02 46.31
CA ALA A 296 -5.06 33.38 46.92
C ALA A 296 -4.13 34.39 47.61
N LYS A 297 -4.04 35.64 47.12
CA LYS A 297 -3.36 36.74 47.81
C LYS A 297 -4.13 37.20 49.05
N ALA A 298 -5.45 37.27 48.99
CA ALA A 298 -6.29 37.58 50.15
C ALA A 298 -6.18 36.48 51.23
N ASP A 299 -6.18 35.21 50.82
CA ASP A 299 -6.05 34.06 51.71
C ASP A 299 -4.64 33.95 52.32
N GLN A 300 -3.58 34.23 51.56
CA GLN A 300 -2.22 34.38 52.11
C GLN A 300 -2.09 35.57 53.06
N ALA A 301 -2.71 36.71 52.76
CA ALA A 301 -2.73 37.86 53.65
C ALA A 301 -3.53 37.57 54.93
N ALA A 302 -4.64 36.84 54.83
CA ALA A 302 -5.43 36.39 55.96
C ALA A 302 -4.68 35.37 56.83
N ALA A 303 -3.99 34.39 56.21
CA ALA A 303 -3.15 33.43 56.92
C ALA A 303 -1.94 34.10 57.60
N ALA A 304 -1.31 35.10 56.96
CA ALA A 304 -0.24 35.89 57.56
C ALA A 304 -0.76 36.76 58.72
N ALA A 305 -1.94 37.36 58.58
CA ALA A 305 -2.60 38.12 59.65
C ALA A 305 -3.03 37.22 60.82
N GLN A 306 -3.52 36.01 60.54
CA GLN A 306 -3.88 35.02 61.56
C GLN A 306 -2.63 34.50 62.28
N ALA A 307 -1.55 34.17 61.57
CA ALA A 307 -0.28 33.80 62.19
C ALA A 307 0.31 34.94 63.04
N ALA A 308 0.15 36.19 62.63
CA ALA A 308 0.53 37.35 63.44
C ALA A 308 -0.38 37.54 64.68
N ALA A 309 -1.68 37.26 64.55
CA ALA A 309 -2.64 37.30 65.66
C ALA A 309 -2.42 36.16 66.67
N GLU A 310 -2.10 34.95 66.20
CA GLU A 310 -1.75 33.80 67.04
C GLU A 310 -0.40 34.00 67.74
N ALA A 311 0.60 34.59 67.05
CA ALA A 311 1.85 35.02 67.67
C ALA A 311 1.65 36.11 68.73
N ALA A 312 0.64 36.99 68.57
CA ALA A 312 0.26 37.96 69.60
C ALA A 312 -0.50 37.29 70.77
N ALA A 313 -1.45 36.39 70.49
CA ALA A 313 -2.23 35.68 71.51
C ALA A 313 -1.37 34.75 72.39
N ALA A 314 -0.34 34.11 71.80
CA ALA A 314 0.64 33.30 72.52
C ALA A 314 1.53 34.11 73.49
N SER A 315 1.40 35.44 73.54
CA SER A 315 2.07 36.30 74.52
C SER A 315 1.20 36.69 75.73
N SER A 316 -0.06 36.23 75.80
CA SER A 316 -1.00 36.56 76.87
C SER A 316 -1.69 35.31 77.46
N ASP A 317 -0.92 34.42 78.08
CA ASP A 317 -1.46 33.27 78.80
C ASP A 317 -1.69 33.56 80.29
N GLY A 318 -2.93 33.37 80.73
CA GLY A 318 -3.41 33.60 82.10
C GLY A 318 -4.82 33.05 82.29
N GLN A 319 -4.93 31.90 82.95
CA GLN A 319 -6.06 30.94 82.89
C GLN A 319 -6.29 30.30 84.29
N PRO A 320 -7.35 29.51 84.65
CA PRO A 320 -8.78 29.33 84.26
C PRO A 320 -9.72 29.60 85.51
N PRO A 321 -10.82 28.87 85.87
CA PRO A 321 -11.81 27.94 85.22
C PRO A 321 -13.30 28.40 85.42
N THR A 322 -14.43 27.71 85.11
CA THR A 322 -14.90 26.31 85.34
C THR A 322 -16.21 25.91 84.59
N THR A 323 -16.32 24.62 84.21
CA THR A 323 -17.47 23.66 84.31
C THR A 323 -18.89 23.88 83.70
N ASN A 324 -19.28 22.90 82.85
CA ASN A 324 -20.44 21.96 82.97
C ASN A 324 -21.86 22.17 82.37
N ASP A 325 -22.29 21.04 81.76
CA ASP A 325 -23.62 20.38 81.70
C ASP A 325 -24.64 20.60 80.54
N ASP A 326 -25.13 19.42 80.09
CA ASP A 326 -26.05 19.01 79.00
C ASP A 326 -27.44 18.67 79.64
N PRO A 327 -28.47 18.03 79.02
CA PRO A 327 -28.93 17.84 77.62
C PRO A 327 -30.41 18.26 77.39
N SER A 328 -31.01 18.00 76.20
CA SER A 328 -32.22 17.14 76.05
C SER A 328 -32.94 17.18 74.66
N ALA A 329 -33.43 16.00 74.24
CA ALA A 329 -34.61 15.71 73.38
C ALA A 329 -34.64 16.02 71.86
N ALA A 330 -34.70 14.91 71.09
CA ALA A 330 -35.37 14.74 69.79
C ALA A 330 -36.55 13.73 70.01
N PRO A 331 -37.23 13.12 69.00
CA PRO A 331 -37.32 13.31 67.54
C PRO A 331 -38.80 13.68 67.16
N PRO A 332 -39.47 13.30 66.05
CA PRO A 332 -39.08 12.60 64.81
C PRO A 332 -39.56 13.27 63.48
N ALA A 333 -39.40 12.54 62.37
CA ALA A 333 -39.80 12.90 61.01
C ALA A 333 -41.11 12.23 60.56
N PRO A 334 -41.61 12.59 59.36
CA PRO A 334 -42.10 11.58 58.42
C PRO A 334 -41.41 11.68 57.05
N ALA A 335 -41.33 10.54 56.36
CA ALA A 335 -40.90 10.46 54.96
C ALA A 335 -42.11 10.24 54.04
N GLN A 336 -42.10 10.77 52.80
CA GLN A 336 -42.65 10.04 51.63
C GLN A 336 -42.42 10.69 50.24
N VAL A 337 -41.92 9.85 49.32
CA VAL A 337 -42.02 9.82 47.83
C VAL A 337 -41.48 11.00 46.95
N PRO A 338 -41.13 10.74 45.66
CA PRO A 338 -40.07 11.49 44.97
C PRO A 338 -40.56 12.40 43.83
N ALA A 339 -39.87 13.53 43.66
CA ALA A 339 -40.03 14.42 42.51
C ALA A 339 -39.00 14.07 41.42
N GLU A 340 -39.39 13.19 40.51
CA GLU A 340 -38.72 13.00 39.23
C GLU A 340 -39.07 14.19 38.28
N LEU A 341 -38.16 14.55 37.36
CA LEU A 341 -38.39 15.49 36.24
C LEU A 341 -38.59 17.00 36.55
N LEU A 342 -37.56 17.68 37.09
CA LEU A 342 -37.23 19.08 36.72
C LEU A 342 -35.70 19.28 36.78
N PRO A 343 -35.08 20.07 35.88
CA PRO A 343 -33.67 20.43 36.00
C PRO A 343 -33.50 21.40 37.18
N GLY A 344 -32.87 20.93 38.25
CA GLY A 344 -32.62 21.75 39.43
C GLY A 344 -31.56 22.82 39.15
N GLU A 345 -31.97 24.08 39.17
CA GLU A 345 -31.07 25.23 39.41
C GLU A 345 -30.57 25.20 40.87
N GLY A 346 -29.77 24.17 41.20
CA GLY A 346 -28.93 24.21 42.38
C GLY A 346 -27.76 25.17 42.14
N PRO A 347 -27.24 25.86 43.19
CA PRO A 347 -25.96 26.52 43.05
C PRO A 347 -24.92 25.46 42.62
N PRO A 348 -23.97 25.78 41.73
CA PRO A 348 -22.97 24.82 41.29
C PRO A 348 -22.26 24.28 42.53
N SER A 349 -22.28 22.95 42.73
CA SER A 349 -21.44 22.35 43.74
C SER A 349 -20.01 22.76 43.42
N ALA A 350 -19.35 23.46 44.35
CA ALA A 350 -17.98 23.92 44.19
C ALA A 350 -17.05 22.69 44.16
N ASP A 351 -16.98 22.06 42.99
CA ASP A 351 -16.08 20.96 42.70
C ASP A 351 -14.69 21.59 42.53
N THR A 352 -14.02 21.82 43.66
CA THR A 352 -12.72 22.50 43.81
C THR A 352 -11.57 21.79 43.08
N ARG A 353 -11.87 20.67 42.40
CA ARG A 353 -10.95 19.93 41.53
C ARG A 353 -10.68 20.62 40.19
N TYR A 354 -11.37 21.70 39.83
CA TYR A 354 -11.19 22.34 38.53
C TYR A 354 -10.80 23.81 38.61
N LEU A 355 -9.87 24.24 37.75
CA LEU A 355 -9.54 25.66 37.56
C LEU A 355 -10.75 26.41 36.95
N SER A 356 -10.94 27.67 37.35
CA SER A 356 -12.08 28.51 36.93
C SER A 356 -11.77 29.63 35.92
N GLY A 357 -10.51 29.76 35.49
CA GLY A 357 -10.07 30.79 34.55
C GLY A 357 -10.40 30.53 33.07
N PRO A 358 -9.74 31.26 32.15
CA PRO A 358 -9.93 31.08 30.70
C PRO A 358 -9.74 29.63 30.28
N LYS A 359 -10.46 29.21 29.23
CA LYS A 359 -10.41 27.82 28.75
C LYS A 359 -10.68 27.71 27.25
N ARG A 360 -10.16 26.65 26.64
CA ARG A 360 -10.40 26.27 25.24
C ARG A 360 -10.62 24.77 25.12
N ARG A 361 -11.68 24.34 24.43
CA ARG A 361 -11.87 22.95 24.01
C ARG A 361 -11.28 22.72 22.64
N LEU A 362 -10.57 21.61 22.46
CA LEU A 362 -9.96 21.22 21.19
C LEU A 362 -10.34 19.80 20.84
N ARG A 363 -10.74 19.57 19.58
CA ARG A 363 -11.02 18.23 19.05
C ARG A 363 -9.82 17.73 18.26
N PHE A 364 -9.50 16.45 18.46
CA PHE A 364 -8.55 15.73 17.62
C PHE A 364 -9.21 14.48 17.02
N VAL A 365 -8.69 14.09 15.86
CA VAL A 365 -8.98 12.82 15.19
C VAL A 365 -7.67 12.05 15.09
N SER A 366 -7.69 10.76 15.40
CA SER A 366 -6.53 9.87 15.25
C SER A 366 -6.10 9.82 13.78
N HIS A 367 -4.80 9.69 13.54
CA HIS A 367 -4.29 9.23 12.26
C HIS A 367 -4.39 7.71 12.19
N ALA A 368 -4.86 7.17 11.06
CA ALA A 368 -4.88 5.74 10.77
C ALA A 368 -3.46 5.21 10.49
N GLY A 369 -2.62 5.14 11.52
CA GLY A 369 -1.30 4.49 11.47
C GLY A 369 -1.33 3.17 12.25
N THR A 370 -0.62 2.15 11.75
CA THR A 370 -0.54 0.84 12.41
C THR A 370 0.76 0.63 13.20
N VAL A 371 1.64 1.64 13.22
CA VAL A 371 2.99 1.60 13.79
C VAL A 371 3.22 2.85 14.66
N ARG A 372 4.04 2.72 15.70
CA ARG A 372 4.62 3.82 16.47
C ARG A 372 6.14 3.63 16.50
N ILE A 373 6.88 4.73 16.38
CA ILE A 373 8.33 4.78 16.53
C ILE A 373 8.69 5.90 17.50
N THR A 374 9.65 5.63 18.39
CA THR A 374 10.16 6.57 19.38
C THR A 374 11.68 6.43 19.46
N ALA A 375 12.40 7.55 19.46
CA ALA A 375 13.84 7.57 19.74
C ALA A 375 14.07 7.85 21.24
N THR A 376 15.05 7.17 21.86
CA THR A 376 15.41 7.36 23.27
C THR A 376 16.01 8.73 23.58
N THR A 377 16.49 9.45 22.55
CA THR A 377 16.96 10.84 22.66
C THR A 377 16.44 11.68 21.51
N ASP A 378 16.25 12.97 21.77
CA ASP A 378 15.90 14.02 20.81
C ASP A 378 17.15 14.77 20.27
N PHE A 379 18.34 14.40 20.76
CA PHE A 379 19.62 15.05 20.48
C PHE A 379 20.77 14.02 20.48
N ALA A 380 21.63 14.06 19.45
CA ALA A 380 22.78 13.17 19.31
C ALA A 380 23.95 13.83 18.54
N HIS A 381 25.14 13.25 18.67
CA HIS A 381 26.34 13.56 17.90
C HIS A 381 26.69 12.44 16.91
N PRO A 382 27.48 12.73 15.86
CA PRO A 382 28.15 11.69 15.08
C PRO A 382 29.01 10.80 15.99
N GLY A 383 28.78 9.49 15.91
CA GLY A 383 29.36 8.47 16.79
C GLY A 383 28.48 8.06 17.98
N ASP A 384 27.43 8.81 18.33
CA ASP A 384 26.50 8.43 19.39
C ASP A 384 25.58 7.28 18.94
N THR A 385 25.14 6.45 19.90
CA THR A 385 24.12 5.43 19.68
C THR A 385 22.75 5.94 20.16
N ILE A 386 21.74 5.78 19.31
CA ILE A 386 20.35 6.13 19.54
C ILE A 386 19.55 4.83 19.62
N GLY A 387 18.90 4.58 20.75
CA GLY A 387 17.91 3.50 20.88
C GLY A 387 16.63 3.87 20.14
N ILE A 388 16.14 2.99 19.27
CA ILE A 388 14.91 3.17 18.50
C ILE A 388 13.92 2.10 18.93
N ALA A 389 12.86 2.52 19.62
CA ALA A 389 11.75 1.67 20.07
C ALA A 389 10.61 1.71 19.04
N VAL A 390 10.11 0.54 18.64
CA VAL A 390 9.06 0.42 17.63
C VAL A 390 7.98 -0.57 18.07
N GLU A 391 6.74 -0.15 17.89
CA GLU A 391 5.53 -0.89 18.23
C GLU A 391 4.59 -0.94 17.02
N ALA A 392 3.72 -1.94 16.92
CA ALA A 392 2.64 -1.96 15.94
C ALA A 392 1.36 -2.59 16.50
N LEU A 393 0.21 -2.16 15.98
CA LEU A 393 -1.10 -2.75 16.29
C LEU A 393 -1.21 -4.22 15.84
N SER A 394 -0.35 -4.65 14.92
CA SER A 394 -0.27 -6.04 14.49
C SER A 394 1.18 -6.52 14.43
N ALA A 395 1.56 -7.38 15.37
CA ALA A 395 2.85 -8.09 15.39
C ALA A 395 2.96 -9.23 14.35
N ARG A 396 1.98 -9.36 13.42
CA ARG A 396 2.00 -10.37 12.34
C ARG A 396 2.80 -9.96 11.11
N LYS A 397 3.21 -8.70 11.03
CA LYS A 397 3.96 -8.12 9.92
C LYS A 397 5.19 -7.44 10.47
N ASP A 398 6.31 -7.68 9.80
CA ASP A 398 7.56 -6.97 10.06
C ASP A 398 7.37 -5.46 9.91
N VAL A 399 8.09 -4.69 10.72
CA VAL A 399 8.16 -3.24 10.60
C VAL A 399 9.50 -2.85 10.00
N PHE A 400 9.45 -2.13 8.90
CA PHE A 400 10.59 -1.48 8.27
C PHE A 400 10.84 -0.16 8.98
N VAL A 401 12.11 0.17 9.22
CA VAL A 401 12.52 1.48 9.72
C VAL A 401 13.62 2.02 8.82
N ASP A 402 13.31 3.10 8.12
CA ASP A 402 14.21 3.79 7.22
C ASP A 402 14.76 5.05 7.86
N VAL A 403 16.03 5.33 7.62
CA VAL A 403 16.76 6.45 8.20
C VAL A 403 17.06 7.47 7.11
N HIS A 404 16.43 8.63 7.23
CA HIS A 404 16.55 9.74 6.31
C HIS A 404 17.48 10.80 6.88
N GLY A 405 18.50 11.17 6.09
CA GLY A 405 19.41 12.26 6.39
C GLY A 405 18.70 13.63 6.35
N PRO A 406 19.39 14.70 6.77
CA PRO A 406 18.76 16.02 6.89
C PRO A 406 18.25 16.64 5.57
N GLY A 407 18.77 16.17 4.43
CA GLY A 407 18.27 16.51 3.10
C GLY A 407 17.08 15.65 2.64
N GLY A 408 16.50 14.78 3.48
CA GLY A 408 15.48 13.78 3.11
C GLY A 408 16.04 12.51 2.45
N ALA A 409 17.34 12.50 2.16
CA ALA A 409 18.05 11.39 1.53
C ALA A 409 17.91 10.08 2.31
N TRP A 410 17.54 8.98 1.66
CA TRP A 410 17.50 7.66 2.32
C TRP A 410 18.92 7.10 2.50
N LEU A 411 19.42 7.12 3.74
CA LEU A 411 20.82 6.80 4.07
C LEU A 411 21.00 5.34 4.53
N ASP A 412 20.08 4.86 5.36
CA ASP A 412 20.20 3.56 6.04
C ASP A 412 18.81 2.93 6.31
N THR A 413 18.78 1.64 6.65
CA THR A 413 17.57 0.91 7.02
C THR A 413 17.88 -0.13 8.10
N MET A 414 17.07 -0.15 9.17
CA MET A 414 17.32 -1.03 10.30
C MET A 414 17.16 -2.49 9.90
N THR A 415 18.28 -3.21 9.89
CA THR A 415 18.40 -4.56 9.31
C THR A 415 18.67 -5.61 10.40
N PRO A 416 17.97 -6.77 10.40
CA PRO A 416 16.78 -7.12 9.60
C PRO A 416 15.51 -6.38 10.09
N PRO A 417 14.39 -6.37 9.35
CA PRO A 417 13.12 -5.78 9.78
C PRO A 417 12.68 -6.17 11.20
N LEU A 418 12.03 -5.24 11.91
CA LEU A 418 11.72 -5.38 13.34
C LEU A 418 10.49 -6.27 13.57
N HIS A 419 10.63 -7.21 14.50
CA HIS A 419 9.55 -8.06 15.00
C HIS A 419 9.01 -7.45 16.30
N VAL A 420 7.98 -6.62 16.18
CA VAL A 420 7.56 -5.68 17.23
C VAL A 420 6.66 -6.30 18.32
N PRO A 421 6.69 -5.78 19.57
CA PRO A 421 7.47 -4.63 20.06
C PRO A 421 8.97 -4.95 20.17
N GLN A 422 9.81 -4.06 19.65
CA GLN A 422 11.26 -4.24 19.68
C GLN A 422 11.95 -2.88 19.80
N GLU A 423 13.00 -2.82 20.63
CA GLU A 423 13.98 -1.75 20.64
C GLU A 423 15.26 -2.22 19.95
N ARG A 424 15.89 -1.35 19.17
CA ARG A 424 17.19 -1.60 18.57
C ARG A 424 18.03 -0.32 18.50
N ASP A 425 19.31 -0.48 18.79
CA ASP A 425 20.32 0.58 18.69
C ASP A 425 20.65 0.92 17.24
N TRP A 426 20.84 2.21 16.97
CA TRP A 426 21.36 2.74 15.71
C TRP A 426 22.45 3.79 16.00
N THR A 427 23.61 3.66 15.36
CA THR A 427 24.75 4.56 15.60
C THR A 427 24.83 5.63 14.52
N VAL A 428 24.91 6.90 14.93
CA VAL A 428 24.98 8.05 14.02
C VAL A 428 26.29 8.01 13.21
N PRO A 429 26.25 7.88 11.87
CA PRO A 429 27.45 7.80 11.05
C PRO A 429 28.32 9.06 11.11
N GLU A 430 29.65 8.88 11.21
CA GLU A 430 30.62 10.00 11.30
C GLU A 430 30.53 10.99 10.12
N GLN A 431 30.18 10.50 8.92
CA GLN A 431 29.95 11.31 7.72
C GLN A 431 28.91 12.43 7.90
N LEU A 432 27.99 12.32 8.86
CA LEU A 432 27.00 13.35 9.17
C LEU A 432 27.57 14.53 9.98
N ALA A 433 28.83 14.47 10.42
CA ALA A 433 29.49 15.57 11.12
C ALA A 433 29.52 16.88 10.31
N GLY A 434 29.66 16.78 8.98
CA GLY A 434 29.64 17.95 8.08
C GLY A 434 28.23 18.47 7.75
N ALA A 435 27.18 17.66 7.94
CA ALA A 435 25.80 18.02 7.60
C ALA A 435 25.10 18.86 8.68
N ALA A 436 25.63 18.88 9.90
CA ALA A 436 24.99 19.46 11.09
C ALA A 436 24.81 21.00 11.06
N THR A 437 25.38 21.71 10.08
CA THR A 437 25.31 23.18 9.95
C THR A 437 24.05 23.72 9.28
N ASP A 438 23.49 23.01 8.29
CA ASP A 438 22.42 23.58 7.44
C ASP A 438 21.04 22.94 7.62
N ALA A 439 20.98 21.63 7.87
CA ALA A 439 19.78 20.90 8.20
C ALA A 439 20.10 19.94 9.37
N PRO A 440 19.43 20.04 10.54
CA PRO A 440 20.03 19.56 11.78
C PRO A 440 19.36 18.31 12.37
N PHE A 441 18.63 17.50 11.60
CA PHE A 441 17.96 16.33 12.14
C PHE A 441 17.97 15.14 11.18
N ILE A 442 18.05 13.96 11.77
CA ILE A 442 17.77 12.69 11.12
C ILE A 442 16.30 12.36 11.36
N GLN A 443 15.64 11.79 10.36
CA GLN A 443 14.26 11.33 10.46
C GLN A 443 14.21 9.81 10.29
N PHE A 444 13.62 9.14 11.27
CA PHE A 444 13.32 7.70 11.22
C PHE A 444 11.87 7.54 10.79
N GLU A 445 11.62 6.72 9.77
CA GLU A 445 10.29 6.44 9.22
C GLU A 445 9.96 4.96 9.36
N ALA A 446 8.90 4.63 10.10
CA ALA A 446 8.53 3.26 10.43
C ALA A 446 7.17 2.85 9.84
N TYR A 447 7.12 1.75 9.10
CA TYR A 447 5.93 1.31 8.36
C TYR A 447 5.89 -0.21 8.11
N GLN A 448 4.70 -0.73 7.76
CA GLN A 448 4.45 -2.16 7.46
C GLN A 448 4.13 -2.45 5.98
N SER A 449 4.11 -1.43 5.12
CA SER A 449 3.77 -1.55 3.69
C SER A 449 4.90 -0.99 2.81
N MET A 450 5.65 -1.86 2.13
CA MET A 450 6.71 -1.43 1.20
C MET A 450 6.19 -0.80 -0.09
N LEU A 451 4.92 -1.03 -0.45
CA LEU A 451 4.34 -0.51 -1.70
C LEU A 451 3.75 0.90 -1.56
N ARG A 452 3.40 1.31 -0.33
CA ARG A 452 2.91 2.65 0.04
C ARG A 452 3.31 2.99 1.48
N PRO A 453 4.61 3.18 1.75
CA PRO A 453 5.10 3.57 3.07
C PRO A 453 4.49 4.91 3.52
N GLU A 454 4.31 5.87 2.61
CA GLU A 454 3.86 7.23 2.87
C GLU A 454 2.48 7.33 3.52
N ASP A 455 1.56 6.41 3.15
CA ASP A 455 0.19 6.38 3.66
C ASP A 455 0.11 5.88 5.13
N SER A 456 1.17 5.24 5.65
CA SER A 456 1.14 4.56 6.98
C SER A 456 2.34 4.83 7.90
N SER A 457 3.34 5.60 7.45
CA SER A 457 4.58 5.84 8.21
C SER A 457 4.36 6.62 9.51
N ALA A 458 4.89 6.08 10.60
CA ALA A 458 5.18 6.82 11.82
C ALA A 458 6.57 7.46 11.73
N ILE A 459 6.77 8.58 12.42
CA ILE A 459 7.97 9.41 12.30
C ILE A 459 8.57 9.68 13.68
N ALA A 460 9.88 9.43 13.84
CA ALA A 460 10.69 9.97 14.93
C ALA A 460 11.81 10.85 14.35
N ARG A 461 12.28 11.84 15.10
CA ARG A 461 13.31 12.79 14.65
C ARG A 461 14.30 13.06 15.77
N VAL A 462 15.58 13.07 15.42
CA VAL A 462 16.66 13.32 16.37
C VAL A 462 17.54 14.45 15.83
N GLN A 463 17.75 15.48 16.65
CA GLN A 463 18.61 16.59 16.27
C GLN A 463 20.08 16.14 16.31
N ILE A 464 20.79 16.34 15.20
CA ILE A 464 22.23 16.10 15.12
C ILE A 464 22.99 17.41 15.33
N ALA A 465 23.99 17.38 16.21
CA ALA A 465 24.85 18.52 16.48
C ALA A 465 26.35 18.15 16.31
N PRO A 466 27.21 19.12 15.95
CA PRO A 466 28.66 18.88 15.88
C PRO A 466 29.20 18.36 17.22
N GLN A 467 30.26 17.53 17.18
CA GLN A 467 30.88 17.03 18.41
C GLN A 467 31.32 18.17 19.34
N GLY A 468 31.09 17.99 20.64
CA GLY A 468 31.37 19.00 21.66
C GLY A 468 30.31 20.10 21.81
N ALA A 469 29.30 20.17 20.93
CA ALA A 469 28.17 21.07 21.12
C ALA A 469 27.31 20.60 22.30
N GLN A 470 27.14 21.43 23.34
CA GLN A 470 26.32 21.03 24.48
C GLN A 470 24.83 20.93 24.10
N ARG A 471 24.15 19.90 24.61
CA ARG A 471 22.69 19.71 24.49
C ARG A 471 21.89 20.96 24.89
N SER A 472 22.39 21.73 25.86
CA SER A 472 21.85 23.01 26.33
C SER A 472 21.98 24.19 25.34
N ALA A 473 22.87 24.14 24.35
CA ALA A 473 23.24 25.29 23.53
C ALA A 473 22.58 25.34 22.14
N SER A 474 22.00 24.23 21.66
CA SER A 474 21.66 24.07 20.24
C SER A 474 20.15 23.93 19.99
N LEU A 475 19.34 24.97 20.21
CA LEU A 475 17.98 25.05 19.64
C LEU A 475 17.93 25.85 18.32
N MET A 476 19.00 26.59 18.00
CA MET A 476 19.01 27.52 16.85
C MET A 476 18.72 26.85 15.50
N PRO A 477 19.26 25.65 15.18
CA PRO A 477 18.96 25.01 13.92
C PRO A 477 17.47 24.61 13.78
N LEU A 478 16.82 24.20 14.88
CA LEU A 478 15.38 23.90 14.90
C LEU A 478 14.52 25.17 14.77
N ILE A 479 14.94 26.28 15.40
CA ILE A 479 14.27 27.59 15.27
C ILE A 479 14.37 28.13 13.83
N LYS A 480 15.54 27.98 13.17
CA LYS A 480 15.70 28.28 11.74
C LYS A 480 14.73 27.43 10.91
N ARG A 481 14.65 26.12 11.16
CA ARG A 481 13.76 25.23 10.42
C ARG A 481 12.28 25.57 10.60
N GLN A 482 11.84 25.85 11.82
CA GLN A 482 10.48 26.30 12.11
C GLN A 482 10.15 27.61 11.36
N ARG A 483 11.09 28.55 11.31
CA ARG A 483 10.95 29.80 10.52
C ARG A 483 10.78 29.54 9.02
N GLU A 484 11.53 28.62 8.44
CA GLU A 484 11.37 28.19 7.04
C GLU A 484 9.98 27.59 6.76
N GLN A 485 9.41 26.87 7.73
CA GLN A 485 8.08 26.26 7.60
C GLN A 485 6.91 27.25 7.78
N LEU A 486 7.14 28.51 8.21
CA LEU A 486 6.05 29.49 8.44
C LEU A 486 5.33 29.93 7.15
N SER A 487 5.94 29.72 5.99
CA SER A 487 5.35 30.06 4.68
C SER A 487 4.59 28.90 4.02
N LEU A 488 4.55 27.73 4.65
CA LEU A 488 3.83 26.57 4.12
C LEU A 488 2.32 26.66 4.47
N PRO A 489 1.41 26.11 3.65
CA PRO A 489 -0.01 26.05 3.98
C PRO A 489 -0.27 25.30 5.29
N ARG A 490 -1.23 25.78 6.09
CA ARG A 490 -1.63 25.16 7.36
C ARG A 490 -3.13 24.86 7.37
N VAL A 491 -3.50 23.79 8.07
CA VAL A 491 -4.90 23.37 8.28
C VAL A 491 -5.55 24.13 9.44
N ASP A 492 -4.74 24.60 10.40
CA ASP A 492 -5.17 25.36 11.58
C ASP A 492 -5.70 26.75 11.18
N ARG A 493 -7.01 26.97 11.38
CA ARG A 493 -7.72 28.22 11.05
C ARG A 493 -7.33 29.42 11.91
N GLU A 494 -6.77 29.18 13.10
CA GLU A 494 -6.37 30.23 14.05
C GLU A 494 -4.84 30.40 14.12
N PHE A 495 -4.11 29.92 13.10
CA PHE A 495 -2.66 30.04 13.01
C PHE A 495 -2.22 31.47 12.67
N GLU A 496 -1.62 32.14 13.65
CA GLU A 496 -1.12 33.51 13.51
C GLU A 496 0.40 33.53 13.22
N ILE A 497 0.79 33.75 11.96
CA ILE A 497 2.21 33.81 11.54
C ILE A 497 3.02 34.82 12.35
N GLY A 498 2.43 35.97 12.69
CA GLY A 498 3.06 37.01 13.51
C GLY A 498 3.37 36.52 14.94
N ARG A 499 2.40 35.85 15.56
CA ARG A 499 2.50 35.24 16.90
C ARG A 499 3.60 34.18 16.93
N GLU A 500 3.62 33.27 15.97
CA GLU A 500 4.64 32.21 15.89
C GLU A 500 6.04 32.78 15.66
N ARG A 501 6.18 33.82 14.82
CA ARG A 501 7.46 34.51 14.62
C ARG A 501 7.95 35.20 15.91
N ALA A 502 7.06 35.85 16.65
CA ALA A 502 7.39 36.49 17.93
C ALA A 502 7.81 35.45 18.98
N TYR A 503 7.07 34.34 19.10
CA TYR A 503 7.40 33.22 19.97
C TYR A 503 8.80 32.65 19.69
N LEU A 504 9.09 32.31 18.43
CA LEU A 504 10.41 31.79 18.03
C LEU A 504 11.55 32.78 18.31
N THR A 505 11.28 34.09 18.20
CA THR A 505 12.24 35.16 18.51
C THR A 505 12.44 35.32 20.03
N HIS A 506 11.39 35.07 20.84
CA HIS A 506 11.51 35.01 22.28
C HIS A 506 12.39 33.82 22.72
N VAL A 507 12.15 32.61 22.18
CA VAL A 507 12.98 31.42 22.49
C VAL A 507 14.45 31.66 22.13
N GLU A 508 14.72 32.25 20.95
CA GLU A 508 16.07 32.67 20.53
C GLU A 508 16.72 33.65 21.51
N THR A 509 15.96 34.64 21.98
CA THR A 509 16.44 35.65 22.94
C THR A 509 16.79 35.03 24.29
N GLN A 510 15.92 34.17 24.83
CA GLN A 510 16.16 33.49 26.12
C GLN A 510 17.33 32.51 26.06
N LEU A 511 17.46 31.78 24.95
CA LEU A 511 18.60 30.90 24.69
C LEU A 511 19.91 31.70 24.63
N SER A 512 19.93 32.79 23.87
CA SER A 512 21.10 33.68 23.74
C SER A 512 21.51 34.32 25.07
N ALA A 513 20.53 34.66 25.90
CA ALA A 513 20.74 35.17 27.26
C ALA A 513 21.16 34.09 28.28
N LYS A 514 21.17 32.80 27.89
CA LYS A 514 21.38 31.63 28.78
C LYS A 514 20.43 31.60 29.98
N ALA A 515 19.20 32.09 29.79
CA ALA A 515 18.19 32.20 30.84
C ALA A 515 17.35 30.92 31.03
N LEU A 516 17.46 29.95 30.11
CA LEU A 516 16.69 28.71 30.11
C LEU A 516 17.38 27.60 30.92
N SER A 517 16.59 26.83 31.69
CA SER A 517 17.07 25.62 32.37
C SER A 517 17.27 24.46 31.37
N ALA A 518 18.04 23.44 31.78
CA ALA A 518 18.24 22.23 30.96
C ALA A 518 16.92 21.50 30.63
N ASP A 519 15.99 21.50 31.58
CA ASP A 519 14.66 20.88 31.42
C ASP A 519 13.81 21.67 30.43
N THR A 520 13.78 23.01 30.56
CA THR A 520 13.11 23.91 29.60
C THR A 520 13.70 23.77 28.19
N ILE A 521 15.01 23.65 28.05
CA ILE A 521 15.65 23.42 26.74
C ILE A 521 15.26 22.06 26.16
N THR A 522 15.10 21.03 26.99
CA THR A 522 14.69 19.69 26.55
C THR A 522 13.20 19.65 26.17
N LEU A 523 12.32 20.29 26.94
CA LEU A 523 10.91 20.45 26.59
C LEU A 523 10.73 21.28 25.31
N ALA A 524 11.50 22.36 25.17
CA ALA A 524 11.52 23.19 23.96
C ALA A 524 12.01 22.42 22.72
N ARG A 525 13.06 21.59 22.84
CA ARG A 525 13.53 20.76 21.72
C ARG A 525 12.46 19.76 21.28
N ALA A 526 11.88 19.02 22.22
CA ALA A 526 10.81 18.08 21.92
C ALA A 526 9.60 18.77 21.28
N PHE A 527 9.17 19.93 21.81
CA PHE A 527 8.10 20.74 21.19
C PHE A 527 8.47 21.21 19.78
N LEU A 528 9.67 21.75 19.57
CA LEU A 528 10.12 22.27 18.28
C LEU A 528 10.24 21.16 17.22
N ILE A 529 10.65 19.95 17.62
CA ILE A 529 10.72 18.76 16.76
C ILE A 529 9.32 18.21 16.44
N GLY A 530 8.50 17.99 17.47
CA GLY A 530 7.15 17.41 17.34
C GLY A 530 6.17 18.32 16.59
N SER A 531 6.41 19.63 16.59
CA SER A 531 5.63 20.62 15.83
C SER A 531 6.14 20.89 14.41
N LEU A 532 7.22 20.25 13.94
CA LEU A 532 7.59 20.25 12.52
C LEU A 532 6.58 19.39 11.74
N GLU A 533 6.13 19.86 10.57
CA GLU A 533 5.14 19.12 9.79
C GLU A 533 5.56 17.68 9.47
N ALA A 534 4.59 16.75 9.46
CA ALA A 534 4.81 15.33 9.20
C ALA A 534 5.05 15.04 7.71
N VAL A 535 6.15 15.57 7.18
CA VAL A 535 6.71 15.22 5.87
C VAL A 535 7.24 13.79 5.92
N VAL A 536 6.75 12.92 5.04
CA VAL A 536 7.27 11.56 4.83
C VAL A 536 8.09 11.56 3.55
N HIS A 537 9.29 11.01 3.60
CA HIS A 537 10.14 10.83 2.43
C HIS A 537 9.86 9.49 1.76
N GLY A 538 9.81 8.42 2.55
CA GLY A 538 9.71 7.04 2.11
C GLY A 538 10.95 6.57 1.34
N PRO A 539 11.15 5.24 1.20
CA PRO A 539 12.12 4.70 0.26
C PRO A 539 11.73 5.06 -1.19
N PRO A 540 12.57 5.78 -1.95
CA PRO A 540 12.28 6.12 -3.34
C PRO A 540 12.17 4.87 -4.22
N GLN A 541 11.00 4.65 -4.84
CA GLN A 541 10.80 3.56 -5.79
C GLN A 541 11.46 3.90 -7.13
N SER A 542 12.59 3.26 -7.42
CA SER A 542 13.43 3.54 -8.59
C SER A 542 13.07 2.69 -9.82
N LEU A 543 12.66 1.43 -9.59
CA LEU A 543 12.24 0.50 -10.65
C LEU A 543 11.16 -0.44 -10.13
N ASN A 544 10.16 -0.70 -10.96
CA ASN A 544 9.18 -1.76 -10.77
C ASN A 544 9.00 -2.49 -12.11
N THR A 545 9.48 -3.73 -12.20
CA THR A 545 9.49 -4.46 -13.47
C THR A 545 8.14 -5.07 -13.83
N ARG A 546 7.17 -5.12 -12.90
CA ARG A 546 5.90 -5.84 -13.07
C ARG A 546 5.16 -5.47 -14.36
N GLY A 547 5.04 -4.18 -14.66
CA GLY A 547 4.37 -3.72 -15.89
C GLY A 547 5.12 -4.11 -17.18
N ARG A 548 6.46 -4.17 -17.14
CA ARG A 548 7.30 -4.64 -18.26
C ARG A 548 7.12 -6.14 -18.50
N GLU A 549 7.07 -6.93 -17.43
CA GLU A 549 6.87 -8.39 -17.51
C GLU A 549 5.45 -8.75 -17.97
N GLU A 550 4.43 -8.08 -17.44
CA GLU A 550 3.04 -8.25 -17.89
C GLU A 550 2.86 -7.88 -19.37
N GLN A 551 3.48 -6.76 -19.82
CA GLN A 551 3.46 -6.36 -21.22
C GLN A 551 4.21 -7.36 -22.12
N THR A 552 5.31 -7.94 -21.64
CA THR A 552 6.09 -8.95 -22.37
C THR A 552 5.30 -10.25 -22.53
N LEU A 553 4.67 -10.74 -21.45
CA LEU A 553 3.79 -11.90 -21.47
C LEU A 553 2.58 -11.68 -22.38
N ALA A 554 1.91 -10.53 -22.28
CA ALA A 554 0.78 -10.17 -23.14
C ALA A 554 1.19 -10.08 -24.63
N THR A 555 2.38 -9.54 -24.92
CA THR A 555 2.92 -9.46 -26.28
C THR A 555 3.24 -10.85 -26.84
N PHE A 556 3.84 -11.73 -26.03
CA PHE A 556 4.06 -13.13 -26.38
C PHE A 556 2.74 -13.85 -26.68
N LYS A 557 1.77 -13.82 -25.76
CA LYS A 557 0.43 -14.42 -25.93
C LYS A 557 -0.30 -13.89 -27.17
N ARG A 558 -0.24 -12.58 -27.44
CA ARG A 558 -0.82 -11.97 -28.65
C ARG A 558 -0.14 -12.45 -29.93
N ASN A 559 1.20 -12.47 -29.96
CA ASN A 559 1.95 -12.95 -31.13
C ASN A 559 1.69 -14.46 -31.37
N TRP A 560 1.54 -15.22 -30.30
CA TRP A 560 1.13 -16.63 -30.32
C TRP A 560 -0.27 -16.82 -30.94
N THR A 561 -1.28 -16.08 -30.47
CA THR A 561 -2.62 -16.08 -31.06
C THR A 561 -2.59 -15.76 -32.56
N VAL A 562 -1.82 -14.76 -32.99
CA VAL A 562 -1.65 -14.43 -34.41
C VAL A 562 -1.00 -15.58 -35.19
N GLY A 563 0.03 -16.21 -34.64
CA GLY A 563 0.67 -17.39 -35.23
C GLY A 563 -0.29 -18.56 -35.41
N ILE A 564 -1.12 -18.84 -34.40
CA ILE A 564 -2.16 -19.89 -34.48
C ILE A 564 -3.25 -19.56 -35.49
N ARG A 565 -3.70 -18.30 -35.59
CA ARG A 565 -4.63 -17.88 -36.65
C ARG A 565 -4.04 -18.17 -38.02
N TRP A 566 -2.79 -17.81 -38.27
CA TRP A 566 -2.12 -18.10 -39.55
C TRP A 566 -1.95 -19.60 -39.81
N PHE A 567 -1.56 -20.38 -38.79
CA PHE A 567 -1.40 -21.83 -38.91
C PHE A 567 -2.72 -22.55 -39.20
N LEU A 568 -3.76 -22.29 -38.39
CA LEU A 568 -5.05 -22.96 -38.51
C LEU A 568 -5.88 -22.43 -39.67
N LEU A 569 -6.02 -21.11 -39.86
CA LEU A 569 -6.81 -20.57 -40.96
C LEU A 569 -6.06 -20.73 -42.30
N GLY A 570 -4.75 -20.49 -42.35
CA GLY A 570 -3.95 -20.68 -43.56
C GLY A 570 -3.83 -22.16 -43.95
N GLY A 571 -3.37 -23.00 -43.02
CA GLY A 571 -3.22 -24.44 -43.24
C GLY A 571 -4.57 -25.15 -43.44
N GLY A 572 -5.59 -24.78 -42.66
CA GLY A 572 -6.94 -25.32 -42.76
C GLY A 572 -7.67 -24.89 -44.05
N ALA A 573 -7.56 -23.63 -44.47
CA ALA A 573 -8.12 -23.20 -45.76
C ALA A 573 -7.41 -23.89 -46.94
N LEU A 574 -6.07 -24.00 -46.90
CA LEU A 574 -5.32 -24.76 -47.91
C LEU A 574 -5.75 -26.23 -47.95
N PHE A 575 -5.92 -26.87 -46.78
CA PHE A 575 -6.44 -28.23 -46.66
C PHE A 575 -7.84 -28.38 -47.27
N ILE A 576 -8.77 -27.47 -46.95
CA ILE A 576 -10.13 -27.46 -47.50
C ILE A 576 -10.10 -27.28 -49.02
N VAL A 577 -9.27 -26.37 -49.56
CA VAL A 577 -9.11 -26.16 -51.00
C VAL A 577 -8.56 -27.41 -51.69
N VAL A 578 -7.50 -28.03 -51.15
CA VAL A 578 -6.90 -29.25 -51.70
C VAL A 578 -7.90 -30.41 -51.66
N MET A 579 -8.60 -30.62 -50.54
CA MET A 579 -9.61 -31.66 -50.41
C MET A 579 -10.81 -31.44 -51.34
N SER A 580 -11.33 -30.22 -51.43
CA SER A 580 -12.40 -29.87 -52.37
C SER A 580 -11.98 -30.10 -53.82
N THR A 581 -10.74 -29.75 -54.18
CA THR A 581 -10.18 -29.97 -55.53
C THR A 581 -10.03 -31.46 -55.84
N LEU A 582 -9.56 -32.27 -54.88
CA LEU A 582 -9.42 -33.72 -55.03
C LEU A 582 -10.79 -34.40 -55.17
N VAL A 583 -11.76 -34.05 -54.31
CA VAL A 583 -13.14 -34.57 -54.39
C VAL A 583 -13.76 -34.21 -55.73
N TRP A 584 -13.67 -32.95 -56.17
CA TRP A 584 -14.19 -32.50 -57.46
C TRP A 584 -13.54 -33.22 -58.65
N ARG A 585 -12.22 -33.42 -58.62
CA ARG A 585 -11.49 -34.16 -59.66
C ARG A 585 -11.93 -35.63 -59.70
N ASN A 586 -12.03 -36.28 -58.55
CA ASN A 586 -12.44 -37.69 -58.47
C ASN A 586 -13.91 -37.86 -58.90
N GLN A 587 -14.78 -36.91 -58.53
CA GLN A 587 -16.16 -36.84 -59.01
C GLN A 587 -16.23 -36.70 -60.54
N ARG A 588 -15.45 -35.80 -61.15
CA ARG A 588 -15.39 -35.69 -62.63
C ARG A 588 -14.91 -36.98 -63.31
N GLN A 589 -13.99 -37.72 -62.69
CA GLN A 589 -13.51 -39.00 -63.22
C GLN A 589 -14.59 -40.08 -63.10
N LEU A 590 -15.30 -40.14 -61.97
CA LEU A 590 -16.46 -41.01 -61.79
C LEU A 590 -17.58 -40.66 -62.77
N GLU A 591 -18.00 -39.39 -62.86
CA GLU A 591 -19.01 -38.89 -63.83
C GLU A 591 -18.67 -39.34 -65.26
N ALA A 592 -17.41 -39.21 -65.68
CA ALA A 592 -16.96 -39.66 -67.01
C ALA A 592 -17.03 -41.19 -67.17
N GLN A 593 -16.68 -41.96 -66.13
CA GLN A 593 -16.77 -43.42 -66.14
C GLN A 593 -18.22 -43.90 -66.19
N THR A 594 -19.14 -43.33 -65.40
CA THR A 594 -20.57 -43.69 -65.45
C THR A 594 -21.20 -43.26 -66.77
N SER A 595 -20.88 -42.09 -67.33
CA SER A 595 -21.41 -41.69 -68.64
C SER A 595 -20.96 -42.62 -69.77
N VAL A 596 -19.71 -43.11 -69.71
CA VAL A 596 -19.21 -44.11 -70.66
C VAL A 596 -19.88 -45.47 -70.45
N ALA A 597 -20.02 -45.93 -69.20
CA ALA A 597 -20.65 -47.22 -68.87
C ALA A 597 -22.15 -47.28 -69.23
N LEU A 598 -22.86 -46.14 -69.15
CA LEU A 598 -24.27 -46.00 -69.54
C LEU A 598 -24.47 -45.72 -71.04
N GLY A 599 -23.40 -45.62 -71.84
CA GLY A 599 -23.48 -45.32 -73.27
C GLY A 599 -23.89 -43.88 -73.61
N LEU A 600 -23.89 -42.96 -72.63
CA LEU A 600 -24.30 -41.56 -72.74
C LEU A 600 -23.20 -40.69 -73.39
N VAL A 601 -22.63 -41.15 -74.50
CA VAL A 601 -21.57 -40.44 -75.24
C VAL A 601 -22.21 -39.47 -76.23
N ALA A 602 -21.89 -38.18 -76.09
CA ALA A 602 -22.40 -37.13 -76.98
C ALA A 602 -22.05 -37.41 -78.46
N GLY A 603 -23.06 -37.70 -79.27
CA GLY A 603 -22.94 -37.96 -80.71
C GLY A 603 -22.91 -39.43 -81.13
N GLY A 604 -23.04 -40.39 -80.20
CA GLY A 604 -23.24 -41.81 -80.52
C GLY A 604 -24.72 -42.23 -80.49
N PRO A 605 -25.14 -43.29 -81.20
CA PRO A 605 -26.47 -43.86 -81.04
C PRO A 605 -26.62 -44.49 -79.65
N SER A 606 -27.49 -43.91 -78.82
CA SER A 606 -27.87 -44.47 -77.51
C SER A 606 -28.61 -45.81 -77.69
N PRO A 607 -28.30 -46.85 -76.90
CA PRO A 607 -29.07 -48.10 -76.87
C PRO A 607 -30.35 -48.01 -76.02
N LEU A 608 -30.70 -46.82 -75.51
CA LEU A 608 -31.87 -46.55 -74.68
C LEU A 608 -32.91 -45.72 -75.46
N ASP A 609 -34.19 -46.04 -75.30
CA ASP A 609 -35.31 -45.25 -75.81
C ASP A 609 -35.32 -43.82 -75.23
N GLU A 610 -35.84 -42.87 -76.00
CA GLU A 610 -35.80 -41.42 -75.73
C GLU A 610 -36.34 -41.04 -74.34
N GLU A 611 -37.42 -41.69 -73.89
CA GLU A 611 -38.03 -41.47 -72.57
C GLU A 611 -37.13 -41.94 -71.42
N MET A 612 -36.45 -43.10 -71.56
CA MET A 612 -35.46 -43.57 -70.59
C MET A 612 -34.21 -42.68 -70.56
N TYR A 613 -33.81 -42.13 -71.71
CA TYR A 613 -32.69 -41.20 -71.80
C TYR A 613 -32.99 -39.89 -71.05
N GLU A 614 -34.19 -39.31 -71.24
CA GLU A 614 -34.61 -38.12 -70.49
C GLU A 614 -34.64 -38.37 -68.98
N ASP A 615 -35.27 -39.45 -68.51
CA ASP A 615 -35.39 -39.72 -67.07
C ASP A 615 -34.04 -40.05 -66.42
N GLN A 616 -33.14 -40.78 -67.08
CA GLN A 616 -31.78 -40.96 -66.58
C GLN A 616 -31.00 -39.64 -66.53
N SER A 617 -31.15 -38.76 -67.55
CA SER A 617 -30.50 -37.44 -67.53
C SER A 617 -30.99 -36.56 -66.37
N ARG A 618 -32.29 -36.62 -66.05
CA ARG A 618 -32.90 -35.92 -64.91
C ARG A 618 -32.44 -36.50 -63.58
N ALA A 619 -32.36 -37.82 -63.46
CA ALA A 619 -31.83 -38.49 -62.27
C ALA A 619 -30.37 -38.10 -62.00
N ILE A 620 -29.51 -38.09 -63.03
CA ILE A 620 -28.12 -37.64 -62.96
C ILE A 620 -28.04 -36.16 -62.51
N LEU A 621 -28.88 -35.28 -63.07
CA LEU A 621 -28.93 -33.87 -62.67
C LEU A 621 -29.41 -33.65 -61.22
N GLN A 622 -30.37 -34.45 -60.75
CA GLN A 622 -30.84 -34.41 -59.36
C GLN A 622 -29.77 -34.94 -58.39
N ALA A 623 -29.16 -36.08 -58.70
CA ALA A 623 -28.04 -36.63 -57.93
C ALA A 623 -26.89 -35.63 -57.83
N ARG A 624 -26.53 -34.97 -58.94
CA ARG A 624 -25.52 -33.91 -58.99
C ARG A 624 -25.87 -32.71 -58.09
N ARG A 625 -27.12 -32.25 -58.09
CA ARG A 625 -27.57 -31.19 -57.17
C ARG A 625 -27.49 -31.61 -55.71
N GLN A 626 -27.92 -32.83 -55.36
CA GLN A 626 -27.85 -33.35 -54.00
C GLN A 626 -26.40 -33.55 -53.52
N MET A 627 -25.51 -34.07 -54.38
CA MET A 627 -24.08 -34.21 -54.06
C MET A 627 -23.39 -32.84 -53.91
N LEU A 628 -23.68 -31.87 -54.77
CA LEU A 628 -23.16 -30.50 -54.62
C LEU A 628 -23.65 -29.86 -53.32
N ALA A 629 -24.93 -30.02 -52.97
CA ALA A 629 -25.48 -29.53 -51.70
C ALA A 629 -24.79 -30.18 -50.49
N ARG A 630 -24.55 -31.50 -50.51
CA ARG A 630 -23.78 -32.20 -49.47
C ARG A 630 -22.32 -31.72 -49.41
N GLY A 631 -21.67 -31.52 -50.55
CA GLY A 631 -20.29 -31.02 -50.62
C GLY A 631 -20.15 -29.61 -50.03
N VAL A 632 -21.05 -28.69 -50.42
CA VAL A 632 -21.12 -27.33 -49.87
C VAL A 632 -21.40 -27.36 -48.36
N LEU A 633 -22.36 -28.17 -47.91
CA LEU A 633 -22.67 -28.33 -46.49
C LEU A 633 -21.45 -28.82 -45.70
N THR A 634 -20.71 -29.81 -46.20
CA THR A 634 -19.48 -30.32 -45.57
C THR A 634 -18.41 -29.24 -45.49
N VAL A 635 -18.18 -28.45 -46.56
CA VAL A 635 -17.21 -27.35 -46.54
C VAL A 635 -17.63 -26.28 -45.52
N VAL A 636 -18.90 -25.90 -45.48
CA VAL A 636 -19.43 -24.96 -44.47
C VAL A 636 -19.22 -25.48 -43.05
N PHE A 637 -19.48 -26.77 -42.81
CA PHE A 637 -19.27 -27.39 -41.49
C PHE A 637 -17.78 -27.44 -41.11
N MET A 638 -16.89 -27.74 -42.06
CA MET A 638 -15.44 -27.69 -41.83
C MET A 638 -14.94 -26.29 -41.51
N VAL A 639 -15.41 -25.25 -42.22
CA VAL A 639 -15.07 -23.85 -41.94
C VAL A 639 -15.60 -23.43 -40.56
N ALA A 640 -16.85 -23.76 -40.23
CA ALA A 640 -17.42 -23.46 -38.91
C ALA A 640 -16.66 -24.15 -37.77
N THR A 641 -16.28 -25.42 -37.95
CA THR A 641 -15.49 -26.19 -36.97
C THR A 641 -14.09 -25.59 -36.80
N LEU A 642 -13.46 -25.14 -37.89
CA LEU A 642 -12.16 -24.48 -37.86
C LEU A 642 -12.21 -23.15 -37.10
N LEU A 643 -13.21 -22.32 -37.38
CA LEU A 643 -13.43 -21.04 -36.67
C LEU A 643 -13.71 -21.25 -35.18
N LEU A 644 -14.52 -22.26 -34.83
CA LEU A 644 -14.79 -22.63 -33.44
C LEU A 644 -13.52 -23.12 -32.73
N THR A 645 -12.67 -23.89 -33.41
CA THR A 645 -11.39 -24.38 -32.87
C THR A 645 -10.43 -23.22 -32.60
N VAL A 646 -10.36 -22.23 -33.51
CA VAL A 646 -9.58 -21.00 -33.30
C VAL A 646 -10.10 -20.21 -32.11
N ALA A 647 -11.41 -19.96 -32.03
CA ALA A 647 -12.02 -19.23 -30.91
C ALA A 647 -11.81 -19.93 -29.55
N MET A 648 -11.93 -21.26 -29.51
CA MET A 648 -11.68 -22.04 -28.30
C MET A 648 -10.22 -21.92 -27.84
N LEU A 649 -9.26 -22.08 -28.77
CA LEU A 649 -7.83 -21.96 -28.45
C LEU A 649 -7.43 -20.53 -28.05
N GLU A 650 -8.12 -19.51 -28.57
CA GLU A 650 -7.91 -18.13 -28.15
C GLU A 650 -8.38 -17.90 -26.71
N SER A 651 -9.56 -18.35 -26.32
CA SER A 651 -10.04 -18.29 -24.93
C SER A 651 -9.02 -18.93 -23.97
N LEU A 652 -8.54 -20.12 -24.34
CA LEU A 652 -7.60 -20.94 -23.58
C LEU A 652 -6.24 -20.25 -23.32
N VAL A 653 -5.81 -19.32 -24.18
CA VAL A 653 -4.58 -18.54 -24.00
C VAL A 653 -4.74 -17.37 -23.01
N TRP A 654 -5.95 -16.87 -22.80
CA TRP A 654 -6.23 -15.65 -22.02
C TRP A 654 -6.97 -15.89 -20.68
N GLU A 655 -7.60 -17.05 -20.45
CA GLU A 655 -8.35 -17.33 -19.22
C GLU A 655 -7.49 -17.63 -17.97
N TYR A 656 -6.16 -17.75 -18.11
CA TYR A 656 -5.17 -17.98 -17.04
C TYR A 656 -3.81 -17.33 -17.36
#